data_AF-A0A934A3R0-F1
#
_entry.id   AF-A0A934A3R0-F1
#
_cell.length_a   1.000
_cell.length_b   1.000
_cell.length_c   1.000
_cell.angle_alpha   90.00
_cell.angle_beta   90.00
_cell.angle_gamma   90.00
#
_symmetry.space_group_name_H-M   'P 1'
#
loop_
_entity.id
_entity.type
_entity.pdbx_description
1 polymer ?
#
loop_
_entity_poly.entity_id
_entity_poly.type
_entity_poly.pdbx_seq_one_letter_code
_entity_poly.pdbx_strand_id
1 'polypeptide(L)'
;MRVPGLALGWLLMSVSACNCGKSPGKGGPDLAVECSTDADCPQGLLCADRRCEAQAIAAADAGEGACQADSDCPDLRYACTAGICLIVPGRCLTDSDCAPGVLCNVGIGSCMACAEGATRGCGISDVGACRFGTETCSGGAWGPCQGAAGPSAELCDGVDNDCDAVVDEDFDLASDPEHCGRCDHRCHFGNASAECRAGRCLDWACEPGWFDANGDPADGCEYGCTATLGGAELCDGVDNDCDGLTDEALGTTTCGVGACQRAVESCASGALQACEPGAPAAEVCDGVDNDCDGQTDEALGTTTCGVGACQRTVESCVGGVSQACEPGKPAADVCDGQDDDCDGQTDEDVTVVTQDGESQRVDPIIRPIDILLVVANNGTMNEEIRAVEENINASFAAILEQSGIDYRVIVLSKYGYGGSTGNYALCISPPLGGNASCTGTCPVNTDRFFHYSVDIGAHDSLSQILATYGASDACGLAPKGWAQWLRPGAARIFIEISDNGPNTGCNENGFTADDFEGRLFATSLEFGSSTARDYRFHSIVGLRENDPASSAWLPEAPLVAARCTGNGGYVQDPGLEYQELSVRTSSLRYPICQYQSFDAIFTEVAKAIVVESEISCEFSVTAVPGDSSMDNTALDMVGHNGGGRVALVHVPGPEACAGNAFYTEGTTIRLCPDACVLWRTDPSAKAEVTFTCQRQVP
;
A
#
# COMPACT_ATOMS: atom_id res chain seq x y z
N MET A 1 -48.82 21.68 -8.23
CA MET A 1 -48.81 23.04 -8.84
C MET A 1 -47.71 23.11 -9.90
N ARG A 2 -47.68 24.20 -10.69
CA ARG A 2 -46.79 24.58 -11.82
C ARG A 2 -45.42 23.86 -12.04
N VAL A 3 -45.18 23.59 -13.33
CA VAL A 3 -43.94 23.32 -14.13
C VAL A 3 -43.08 24.63 -14.21
N PRO A 4 -41.74 24.71 -14.48
CA PRO A 4 -40.84 23.93 -15.40
C PRO A 4 -39.42 23.55 -14.85
N GLY A 5 -38.48 22.92 -15.59
CA GLY A 5 -38.46 22.28 -16.94
C GLY A 5 -37.04 22.21 -17.57
N LEU A 6 -36.90 21.64 -18.79
CA LEU A 6 -35.66 21.43 -19.63
C LEU A 6 -34.69 20.34 -19.11
N ALA A 7 -33.86 19.61 -19.89
CA ALA A 7 -33.76 19.19 -21.32
C ALA A 7 -32.68 18.04 -21.41
N LEU A 8 -32.22 17.39 -22.50
CA LEU A 8 -32.39 17.38 -23.98
C LEU A 8 -31.93 15.99 -24.56
N GLY A 9 -32.12 15.69 -25.86
CA GLY A 9 -31.56 14.52 -26.61
C GLY A 9 -32.58 13.37 -26.82
N TRP A 10 -32.97 12.89 -28.02
CA TRP A 10 -32.24 12.37 -29.20
C TRP A 10 -31.55 11.02 -28.93
N LEU A 11 -31.72 9.94 -29.72
CA LEU A 11 -32.36 9.73 -31.03
C LEU A 11 -32.95 8.29 -31.13
N LEU A 12 -34.01 8.05 -31.90
CA LEU A 12 -34.48 6.69 -32.26
C LEU A 12 -34.99 6.63 -33.71
N MET A 13 -34.52 5.63 -34.48
CA MET A 13 -35.05 5.29 -35.80
C MET A 13 -36.14 4.21 -35.68
N SER A 14 -37.20 4.33 -36.49
CA SER A 14 -38.26 3.31 -36.57
C SER A 14 -38.10 2.46 -37.83
N VAL A 15 -37.87 1.16 -37.63
CA VAL A 15 -38.00 0.15 -38.70
C VAL A 15 -39.48 -0.19 -38.87
N SER A 16 -39.99 -0.16 -40.12
CA SER A 16 -41.31 -0.69 -40.48
C SER A 16 -41.15 -1.85 -41.45
N ALA A 17 -41.63 -3.03 -41.07
CA ALA A 17 -41.48 -4.25 -41.83
C ALA A 17 -42.41 -4.32 -43.06
N CYS A 18 -42.00 -5.12 -44.05
CA CYS A 18 -42.87 -5.51 -45.16
C CYS A 18 -44.09 -6.32 -44.70
N ASN A 19 -45.18 -6.27 -45.48
CA ASN A 19 -46.25 -7.25 -45.37
C ASN A 19 -46.74 -7.63 -46.79
N CYS A 20 -46.89 -8.93 -47.06
CA CYS A 20 -47.11 -9.45 -48.40
C CYS A 20 -48.52 -9.99 -48.63
N GLY A 21 -49.03 -9.78 -49.85
CA GLY A 21 -49.90 -10.75 -50.51
C GLY A 21 -51.40 -10.54 -50.43
N LYS A 22 -51.99 -10.11 -51.56
CA LYS A 22 -53.20 -10.76 -52.13
C LYS A 22 -53.39 -10.42 -53.61
N SER A 23 -54.02 -11.35 -54.33
CA SER A 23 -54.36 -11.33 -55.76
C SER A 23 -55.25 -12.56 -56.05
N PRO A 24 -55.88 -12.72 -57.23
CA PRO A 24 -55.96 -11.82 -58.39
C PRO A 24 -57.41 -11.48 -58.82
N GLY A 25 -57.57 -10.63 -59.84
CA GLY A 25 -58.81 -10.46 -60.62
C GLY A 25 -58.50 -10.44 -62.13
N LYS A 26 -59.34 -11.07 -62.97
CA LYS A 26 -59.04 -11.27 -64.41
C LYS A 26 -59.68 -10.24 -65.32
N GLY A 27 -58.92 -9.74 -66.29
CA GLY A 27 -59.41 -8.99 -67.45
C GLY A 27 -58.25 -8.54 -68.36
N GLY A 28 -58.44 -8.61 -69.68
CA GLY A 28 -57.47 -8.20 -70.71
C GLY A 28 -58.00 -8.52 -72.11
N PRO A 29 -57.23 -8.26 -73.18
CA PRO A 29 -55.92 -7.62 -73.22
C PRO A 29 -55.98 -6.17 -73.73
N ASP A 30 -54.99 -5.35 -73.37
CA ASP A 30 -54.60 -4.18 -74.17
C ASP A 30 -53.08 -3.98 -74.02
N LEU A 31 -52.36 -3.82 -75.13
CA LEU A 31 -50.90 -3.89 -75.18
C LEU A 31 -50.27 -2.49 -75.16
N ALA A 32 -50.32 -1.87 -73.99
CA ALA A 32 -49.48 -0.72 -73.66
C ALA A 32 -48.49 -1.13 -72.57
N VAL A 33 -47.23 -1.36 -72.96
CA VAL A 33 -46.13 -1.47 -72.00
C VAL A 33 -45.92 -0.08 -71.40
N GLU A 34 -46.21 0.08 -70.11
CA GLU A 34 -45.81 1.29 -69.40
C GLU A 34 -44.30 1.26 -69.17
N CYS A 35 -43.63 2.36 -69.52
CA CYS A 35 -42.18 2.53 -69.42
C CYS A 35 -41.83 3.74 -68.54
N SER A 36 -40.63 3.74 -67.98
CA SER A 36 -40.03 4.87 -67.27
C SER A 36 -38.82 5.45 -68.02
N THR A 37 -38.17 4.60 -68.81
CA THR A 37 -36.96 4.85 -69.61
C THR A 37 -37.03 4.04 -70.91
N ASP A 38 -36.18 4.35 -71.88
CA ASP A 38 -36.11 3.59 -73.14
C ASP A 38 -35.69 2.12 -72.95
N ALA A 39 -35.00 1.80 -71.85
CA ALA A 39 -34.60 0.44 -71.51
C ALA A 39 -35.76 -0.46 -71.06
N ASP A 40 -36.91 0.12 -70.68
CA ASP A 40 -38.13 -0.63 -70.36
C ASP A 40 -38.90 -1.07 -71.62
N CYS A 41 -38.46 -0.66 -72.81
CA CYS A 41 -39.17 -0.87 -74.07
C CYS A 41 -38.61 -2.03 -74.91
N PRO A 42 -39.48 -2.73 -75.68
CA PRO A 42 -39.04 -3.69 -76.68
C PRO A 42 -38.07 -3.07 -77.69
N GLN A 43 -37.02 -3.81 -78.08
CA GLN A 43 -35.98 -3.36 -79.03
C GLN A 43 -36.59 -2.65 -80.25
N GLY A 44 -36.20 -1.39 -80.46
CA GLY A 44 -36.68 -0.54 -81.56
C GLY A 44 -37.84 0.41 -81.22
N LEU A 45 -38.31 0.44 -79.98
CA LEU A 45 -39.24 1.45 -79.45
C LEU A 45 -38.54 2.31 -78.38
N LEU A 46 -38.97 3.57 -78.24
CA LEU A 46 -38.51 4.50 -77.20
C LEU A 46 -39.67 4.86 -76.26
N CYS A 47 -39.35 5.34 -75.06
CA CYS A 47 -40.34 5.68 -74.04
C CYS A 47 -40.86 7.12 -74.20
N ALA A 48 -42.12 7.27 -74.62
CA ALA A 48 -42.82 8.54 -74.76
C ALA A 48 -44.11 8.53 -73.93
N ASP A 49 -44.34 9.55 -73.09
CA ASP A 49 -45.53 9.68 -72.21
C ASP A 49 -45.89 8.39 -71.42
N ARG A 50 -44.84 7.68 -70.96
CA ARG A 50 -44.89 6.38 -70.29
C ARG A 50 -45.48 5.24 -71.15
N ARG A 51 -45.29 5.28 -72.46
CA ARG A 51 -45.61 4.20 -73.42
C ARG A 51 -44.46 3.98 -74.38
N CYS A 52 -44.26 2.73 -74.79
CA CYS A 52 -43.25 2.38 -75.80
C CYS A 52 -43.79 2.68 -77.21
N GLU A 53 -43.23 3.69 -77.86
CA GLU A 53 -43.67 4.16 -79.17
C GLU A 53 -42.51 4.19 -80.19
N ALA A 54 -42.84 3.98 -81.47
CA ALA A 54 -41.87 3.99 -82.56
C ALA A 54 -41.62 5.43 -83.00
N GLN A 55 -40.58 6.07 -82.48
CA GLN A 55 -40.25 7.44 -82.87
C GLN A 55 -39.70 7.51 -84.31
N ALA A 56 -40.31 8.36 -85.12
CA ALA A 56 -39.71 8.87 -86.35
C ALA A 56 -38.63 9.91 -85.97
N ILE A 57 -37.40 9.76 -86.47
CA ILE A 57 -36.33 10.73 -86.21
C ILE A 57 -36.66 12.05 -86.93
N ALA A 58 -37.11 13.04 -86.16
CA ALA A 58 -37.65 14.29 -86.70
C ALA A 58 -36.56 15.34 -86.96
N ALA A 59 -35.93 15.28 -88.14
CA ALA A 59 -35.37 16.41 -88.90
C ALA A 59 -34.49 17.46 -88.17
N ALA A 60 -33.84 17.13 -87.05
CA ALA A 60 -33.07 18.06 -86.24
C ALA A 60 -31.58 18.14 -86.62
N ASP A 61 -30.95 16.99 -86.90
CA ASP A 61 -29.51 16.89 -87.22
C ASP A 61 -29.20 16.86 -88.73
N ALA A 62 -30.24 16.87 -89.58
CA ALA A 62 -30.12 17.00 -91.03
C ALA A 62 -31.09 18.08 -91.53
N GLY A 63 -30.56 19.25 -91.89
CA GLY A 63 -31.37 20.45 -92.18
C GLY A 63 -32.23 20.33 -93.44
N GLU A 64 -33.54 20.47 -93.27
CA GLU A 64 -34.58 20.52 -94.34
C GLU A 64 -34.42 19.50 -95.48
N GLY A 65 -33.99 18.28 -95.14
CA GLY A 65 -33.76 17.20 -96.10
C GLY A 65 -34.33 15.87 -95.62
N ALA A 66 -35.43 15.44 -96.24
CA ALA A 66 -35.85 14.05 -96.21
C ALA A 66 -34.76 13.15 -96.85
N CYS A 67 -34.49 11.98 -96.26
CA CYS A 67 -33.53 11.03 -96.81
C CYS A 67 -33.93 10.57 -98.23
N GLN A 68 -32.96 10.13 -99.03
CA GLN A 68 -33.20 9.61 -100.38
C GLN A 68 -32.73 8.15 -100.55
N ALA A 69 -31.79 7.69 -99.74
CA ALA A 69 -31.35 6.30 -99.65
C ALA A 69 -30.93 5.92 -98.22
N ASP A 70 -30.79 4.63 -97.94
CA ASP A 70 -30.32 4.09 -96.64
C ASP A 70 -28.96 4.66 -96.20
N SER A 71 -28.11 5.07 -97.15
CA SER A 71 -26.82 5.73 -96.90
C SER A 71 -26.92 7.07 -96.19
N ASP A 72 -28.10 7.68 -96.19
CA ASP A 72 -28.35 9.01 -95.64
C ASP A 72 -28.82 8.93 -94.17
N CYS A 73 -28.92 7.70 -93.63
CA CYS A 73 -29.34 7.42 -92.26
C CYS A 73 -28.14 7.15 -91.33
N PRO A 74 -28.28 7.32 -90.00
CA PRO A 74 -27.12 7.43 -89.09
C PRO A 74 -26.24 6.18 -89.00
N ASP A 75 -26.83 4.99 -89.08
CA ASP A 75 -26.12 3.71 -89.10
C ASP A 75 -26.96 2.61 -89.79
N LEU A 76 -26.36 1.43 -89.97
CA LEU A 76 -26.95 0.32 -90.73
C LEU A 76 -28.32 -0.17 -90.20
N ARG A 77 -28.66 0.08 -88.92
CA ARG A 77 -29.95 -0.31 -88.32
C ARG A 77 -31.14 0.43 -88.92
N TYR A 78 -30.90 1.54 -89.60
CA TYR A 78 -31.92 2.38 -90.23
C TYR A 78 -32.03 2.15 -91.74
N ALA A 79 -33.21 2.44 -92.29
CA ALA A 79 -33.44 2.51 -93.73
C ALA A 79 -34.33 3.71 -94.09
N CYS A 80 -34.16 4.22 -95.30
CA CYS A 80 -34.90 5.40 -95.75
C CYS A 80 -36.29 5.02 -96.27
N THR A 81 -37.33 5.39 -95.53
CA THR A 81 -38.73 5.08 -95.86
C THR A 81 -39.53 6.37 -96.01
N ALA A 82 -40.04 6.62 -97.23
CA ALA A 82 -40.85 7.81 -97.55
C ALA A 82 -40.22 9.16 -97.15
N GLY A 83 -38.88 9.23 -97.08
CA GLY A 83 -38.13 10.42 -96.69
C GLY A 83 -37.72 10.49 -95.22
N ILE A 84 -38.05 9.48 -94.40
CA ILE A 84 -37.69 9.40 -92.98
C ILE A 84 -36.83 8.16 -92.74
N CYS A 85 -35.75 8.31 -91.97
CA CYS A 85 -34.96 7.18 -91.49
C CYS A 85 -35.73 6.46 -90.38
N LEU A 86 -36.18 5.23 -90.67
CA LEU A 86 -36.88 4.36 -89.72
C LEU A 86 -35.99 3.15 -89.38
N ILE A 87 -36.06 2.68 -88.14
CA ILE A 87 -35.31 1.50 -87.71
C ILE A 87 -35.89 0.23 -88.36
N VAL A 88 -35.03 -0.67 -88.82
CA VAL A 88 -35.40 -1.91 -89.52
C VAL A 88 -35.18 -3.11 -88.61
N PRO A 89 -36.24 -3.83 -88.19
CA PRO A 89 -36.10 -5.06 -87.43
C PRO A 89 -35.20 -6.09 -88.14
N GLY A 90 -34.20 -6.62 -87.44
CA GLY A 90 -33.25 -7.60 -87.98
C GLY A 90 -31.99 -7.01 -88.63
N ARG A 91 -31.84 -5.68 -88.67
CA ARG A 91 -30.54 -5.02 -88.88
C ARG A 91 -29.87 -4.67 -87.55
N CYS A 92 -28.54 -4.66 -87.52
CA CYS A 92 -27.74 -4.58 -86.31
C CYS A 92 -26.40 -3.86 -86.53
N LEU A 93 -25.79 -3.40 -85.43
CA LEU A 93 -24.41 -2.94 -85.38
C LEU A 93 -23.54 -3.81 -84.45
N THR A 94 -24.17 -4.39 -83.44
CA THR A 94 -23.61 -5.22 -82.36
C THR A 94 -24.56 -6.37 -82.02
N ASP A 95 -24.08 -7.42 -81.32
CA ASP A 95 -24.92 -8.55 -80.92
C ASP A 95 -26.12 -8.14 -80.04
N SER A 96 -26.01 -7.03 -79.29
CA SER A 96 -27.09 -6.44 -78.49
C SER A 96 -28.24 -5.82 -79.29
N ASP A 97 -28.07 -5.59 -80.59
CA ASP A 97 -29.18 -5.18 -81.48
C ASP A 97 -30.00 -6.39 -81.99
N CYS A 98 -29.57 -7.62 -81.69
CA CYS A 98 -30.20 -8.85 -82.14
C CYS A 98 -31.04 -9.52 -81.05
N ALA A 99 -31.86 -10.49 -81.46
CA ALA A 99 -32.60 -11.34 -80.54
C ALA A 99 -31.63 -12.26 -79.76
N PRO A 100 -31.91 -12.62 -78.48
CA PRO A 100 -31.02 -13.44 -77.66
C PRO A 100 -30.57 -14.74 -78.37
N GLY A 101 -29.25 -14.97 -78.40
CA GLY A 101 -28.64 -16.14 -79.05
C GLY A 101 -28.42 -16.01 -80.57
N VAL A 102 -28.78 -14.88 -81.19
CA VAL A 102 -28.51 -14.53 -82.59
C VAL A 102 -27.39 -13.50 -82.65
N LEU A 103 -26.38 -13.69 -83.50
CA LEU A 103 -25.21 -12.81 -83.59
C LEU A 103 -25.36 -11.78 -84.72
N CYS A 104 -24.81 -10.59 -84.53
CA CYS A 104 -24.75 -9.56 -85.57
C CYS A 104 -23.59 -9.82 -86.54
N ASN A 105 -23.90 -10.09 -87.80
CA ASN A 105 -22.88 -10.03 -88.84
C ASN A 105 -22.67 -8.56 -89.25
N VAL A 106 -21.78 -7.89 -88.51
CA VAL A 106 -21.39 -6.48 -88.71
C VAL A 106 -20.95 -6.19 -90.16
N GLY A 107 -20.41 -7.18 -90.87
CA GLY A 107 -20.01 -7.06 -92.29
C GLY A 107 -21.17 -6.93 -93.28
N ILE A 108 -22.40 -7.22 -92.87
CA ILE A 108 -23.65 -7.02 -93.66
C ILE A 108 -24.74 -6.28 -92.87
N GLY A 109 -24.46 -5.83 -91.65
CA GLY A 109 -25.40 -5.11 -90.79
C GLY A 109 -26.67 -5.88 -90.43
N SER A 110 -26.63 -7.21 -90.32
CA SER A 110 -27.83 -8.03 -90.09
C SER A 110 -27.60 -9.23 -89.16
N CYS A 111 -28.61 -9.54 -88.36
CA CYS A 111 -28.62 -10.63 -87.39
C CYS A 111 -28.65 -11.99 -88.08
N MET A 112 -27.59 -12.79 -87.91
CA MET A 112 -27.48 -14.12 -88.49
C MET A 112 -27.78 -15.20 -87.46
N ALA A 113 -28.85 -15.95 -87.70
CA ALA A 113 -29.19 -17.16 -86.97
C ALA A 113 -28.08 -18.21 -87.11
N CYS A 114 -27.85 -19.00 -86.05
CA CYS A 114 -26.99 -20.16 -86.12
C CYS A 114 -27.64 -21.29 -86.95
N ALA A 115 -26.83 -22.23 -87.44
CA ALA A 115 -27.34 -23.38 -88.19
C ALA A 115 -27.93 -24.43 -87.23
N GLU A 116 -29.18 -24.84 -87.48
CA GLU A 116 -29.93 -25.74 -86.60
C GLU A 116 -29.14 -27.03 -86.28
N GLY A 117 -29.01 -27.37 -84.99
CA GLY A 117 -28.25 -28.53 -84.53
C GLY A 117 -26.72 -28.39 -84.57
N ALA A 118 -26.17 -27.24 -84.97
CA ALA A 118 -24.75 -26.95 -84.79
C ALA A 118 -24.40 -26.81 -83.29
N THR A 119 -23.16 -27.11 -82.93
CA THR A 119 -22.64 -27.06 -81.56
C THR A 119 -21.41 -26.16 -81.44
N ARG A 120 -21.26 -25.43 -80.34
CA ARG A 120 -20.03 -24.69 -80.00
C ARG A 120 -19.65 -24.88 -78.53
N GLY A 121 -18.36 -24.75 -78.23
CA GLY A 121 -17.88 -24.65 -76.85
C GLY A 121 -18.36 -23.35 -76.19
N CYS A 122 -18.55 -23.40 -74.87
CA CYS A 122 -19.05 -22.31 -74.04
C CYS A 122 -18.55 -22.46 -72.60
N GLY A 123 -18.72 -21.46 -71.75
CA GLY A 123 -18.09 -21.39 -70.43
C GLY A 123 -16.87 -20.46 -70.42
N ILE A 124 -16.28 -20.25 -69.24
CA ILE A 124 -15.28 -19.19 -69.00
C ILE A 124 -13.86 -19.78 -68.88
N SER A 125 -13.71 -20.89 -68.15
CA SER A 125 -12.43 -21.52 -67.80
C SER A 125 -12.55 -23.05 -67.77
N ASP A 126 -11.40 -23.74 -67.84
CA ASP A 126 -11.21 -25.16 -67.49
C ASP A 126 -10.14 -25.36 -66.40
N VAL A 127 -9.83 -24.29 -65.67
CA VAL A 127 -9.04 -24.31 -64.43
C VAL A 127 -9.96 -24.63 -63.24
N GLY A 128 -9.44 -25.34 -62.23
CA GLY A 128 -10.14 -25.61 -60.99
C GLY A 128 -11.39 -26.48 -61.13
N ALA A 129 -12.47 -26.06 -60.47
CA ALA A 129 -13.80 -26.63 -60.57
C ALA A 129 -14.53 -26.22 -61.88
N CYS A 130 -14.09 -25.15 -62.54
CA CYS A 130 -14.65 -24.72 -63.81
C CYS A 130 -14.42 -25.76 -64.92
N ARG A 131 -15.34 -25.77 -65.87
CA ARG A 131 -15.18 -26.54 -67.10
C ARG A 131 -16.00 -25.94 -68.22
N PHE A 132 -15.47 -26.01 -69.44
CA PHE A 132 -16.23 -25.70 -70.64
C PHE A 132 -17.41 -26.66 -70.84
N GLY A 133 -18.52 -26.12 -71.30
CA GLY A 133 -19.72 -26.84 -71.72
C GLY A 133 -19.88 -26.86 -73.24
N THR A 134 -21.09 -27.18 -73.69
CA THR A 134 -21.49 -27.08 -75.10
C THR A 134 -22.85 -26.41 -75.25
N GLU A 135 -22.93 -25.40 -76.11
CA GLU A 135 -24.18 -24.83 -76.59
C GLU A 135 -24.59 -25.54 -77.89
N THR A 136 -25.89 -25.80 -78.04
CA THR A 136 -26.47 -26.33 -79.28
C THR A 136 -27.44 -25.31 -79.86
N CYS A 137 -27.36 -25.08 -81.17
CA CYS A 137 -28.28 -24.20 -81.88
C CYS A 137 -29.67 -24.83 -82.03
N SER A 138 -30.72 -24.12 -81.61
CA SER A 138 -32.11 -24.55 -81.70
C SER A 138 -33.01 -23.36 -82.03
N GLY A 139 -33.88 -23.48 -83.03
CA GLY A 139 -34.69 -22.38 -83.53
C GLY A 139 -33.87 -21.22 -84.12
N GLY A 140 -32.63 -21.47 -84.56
CA GLY A 140 -31.71 -20.44 -85.06
C GLY A 140 -31.01 -19.60 -83.98
N ALA A 141 -31.21 -19.88 -82.69
CA ALA A 141 -30.50 -19.25 -81.57
C ALA A 141 -29.66 -20.27 -80.80
N TRP A 142 -28.56 -19.84 -80.20
CA TRP A 142 -27.79 -20.71 -79.29
C TRP A 142 -28.58 -20.96 -78.00
N GLY A 143 -28.82 -22.24 -77.69
CA GLY A 143 -29.44 -22.66 -76.43
C GLY A 143 -28.51 -22.48 -75.22
N PRO A 144 -28.97 -22.81 -74.00
CA PRO A 144 -28.16 -22.67 -72.80
C PRO A 144 -26.90 -23.55 -72.87
N CYS A 145 -25.79 -23.03 -72.34
CA CYS A 145 -24.52 -23.73 -72.23
C CYS A 145 -24.66 -24.96 -71.30
N GLN A 146 -24.74 -26.16 -71.88
CA GLN A 146 -24.93 -27.39 -71.11
C GLN A 146 -23.59 -27.98 -70.67
N GLY A 147 -23.55 -28.45 -69.43
CA GLY A 147 -22.39 -29.15 -68.86
C GLY A 147 -21.31 -28.23 -68.31
N ALA A 148 -21.31 -26.92 -68.60
CA ALA A 148 -20.33 -26.01 -68.02
C ALA A 148 -20.45 -25.93 -66.48
N ALA A 149 -19.32 -25.66 -65.84
CA ALA A 149 -19.27 -25.06 -64.51
C ALA A 149 -18.60 -23.69 -64.67
N GLY A 150 -19.23 -22.67 -64.11
CA GLY A 150 -18.67 -21.32 -64.02
C GLY A 150 -18.20 -21.06 -62.58
N PRO A 151 -17.54 -19.92 -62.38
CA PRO A 151 -16.91 -19.60 -61.09
C PRO A 151 -17.93 -19.40 -59.98
N SER A 152 -17.52 -19.75 -58.76
CA SER A 152 -18.24 -19.60 -57.50
C SER A 152 -17.27 -19.06 -56.44
N ALA A 153 -17.78 -18.50 -55.34
CA ALA A 153 -16.90 -18.06 -54.25
C ALA A 153 -16.12 -19.25 -53.67
N GLU A 154 -14.88 -18.99 -53.24
CA GLU A 154 -13.99 -20.01 -52.68
C GLU A 154 -14.59 -20.76 -51.48
N LEU A 155 -14.17 -22.02 -51.36
CA LEU A 155 -14.45 -22.91 -50.24
C LEU A 155 -13.11 -23.50 -49.81
N CYS A 156 -12.88 -23.66 -48.51
CA CYS A 156 -11.71 -24.36 -47.97
C CYS A 156 -11.76 -25.89 -48.23
N ASP A 157 -11.93 -26.33 -49.48
CA ASP A 157 -11.94 -27.74 -49.89
C ASP A 157 -10.72 -28.14 -50.73
N GLY A 158 -9.77 -27.23 -50.93
CA GLY A 158 -8.55 -27.48 -51.69
C GLY A 158 -8.77 -27.55 -53.20
N VAL A 159 -9.84 -26.91 -53.68
CA VAL A 159 -10.20 -26.78 -55.08
C VAL A 159 -10.38 -25.29 -55.40
N ASP A 160 -9.72 -24.85 -56.46
CA ASP A 160 -9.98 -23.58 -57.13
C ASP A 160 -11.45 -23.52 -57.60
N ASN A 161 -12.32 -22.81 -56.89
CA ASN A 161 -13.77 -22.72 -57.13
C ASN A 161 -14.17 -21.43 -57.89
N ASP A 162 -13.37 -20.36 -57.77
CA ASP A 162 -13.44 -19.08 -58.48
C ASP A 162 -12.75 -19.12 -59.88
N CYS A 163 -11.84 -20.06 -60.08
CA CYS A 163 -11.20 -20.38 -61.36
C CYS A 163 -10.12 -19.38 -61.85
N ASP A 164 -9.48 -18.60 -60.97
CA ASP A 164 -8.33 -17.72 -61.29
C ASP A 164 -6.96 -18.42 -61.42
N ALA A 165 -6.87 -19.70 -61.01
CA ALA A 165 -5.68 -20.55 -60.92
C ALA A 165 -4.84 -20.48 -59.62
N VAL A 166 -5.33 -19.84 -58.57
CA VAL A 166 -4.90 -20.06 -57.18
C VAL A 166 -5.87 -21.09 -56.52
N VAL A 167 -5.77 -21.36 -55.22
CA VAL A 167 -6.61 -22.31 -54.46
C VAL A 167 -6.71 -21.78 -53.01
N ASP A 168 -7.92 -21.70 -52.46
CA ASP A 168 -8.18 -21.33 -51.06
C ASP A 168 -7.65 -19.91 -50.65
N GLU A 169 -7.51 -18.95 -51.58
CA GLU A 169 -6.84 -17.65 -51.33
C GLU A 169 -7.74 -16.49 -50.86
N ASP A 170 -9.05 -16.55 -51.08
CA ASP A 170 -10.00 -15.46 -50.76
C ASP A 170 -10.32 -15.35 -49.23
N PHE A 171 -9.61 -16.10 -48.38
CA PHE A 171 -9.79 -16.16 -46.92
C PHE A 171 -8.80 -15.29 -46.14
N ASP A 172 -9.26 -14.60 -45.08
CA ASP A 172 -8.38 -13.84 -44.18
C ASP A 172 -7.61 -14.74 -43.21
N LEU A 173 -6.56 -15.39 -43.73
CA LEU A 173 -5.64 -16.22 -42.95
C LEU A 173 -4.85 -15.43 -41.89
N ALA A 174 -4.94 -14.10 -41.83
CA ALA A 174 -4.20 -13.26 -40.90
C ALA A 174 -5.01 -12.88 -39.64
N SER A 175 -6.33 -12.72 -39.76
CA SER A 175 -7.21 -12.25 -38.69
C SER A 175 -8.55 -12.99 -38.50
N ASP A 176 -8.95 -13.93 -39.37
CA ASP A 176 -10.17 -14.72 -39.16
C ASP A 176 -9.95 -15.86 -38.15
N PRO A 177 -10.68 -15.91 -37.01
CA PRO A 177 -10.58 -17.01 -36.04
C PRO A 177 -10.99 -18.38 -36.59
N GLU A 178 -11.77 -18.48 -37.67
CA GLU A 178 -12.19 -19.76 -38.26
C GLU A 178 -11.20 -20.27 -39.34
N HIS A 179 -10.33 -19.41 -39.87
CA HIS A 179 -9.38 -19.71 -40.97
C HIS A 179 -7.91 -19.38 -40.63
N CYS A 180 -7.52 -19.47 -39.36
CA CYS A 180 -6.31 -18.82 -38.89
C CYS A 180 -4.99 -19.46 -39.37
N GLY A 181 -4.22 -18.75 -40.17
CA GLY A 181 -2.92 -19.18 -40.70
C GLY A 181 -2.97 -20.27 -41.77
N ARG A 182 -4.13 -20.93 -41.95
CA ARG A 182 -4.51 -21.78 -43.09
C ARG A 182 -6.04 -21.99 -43.08
N CYS A 183 -6.60 -22.34 -44.23
CA CYS A 183 -8.00 -22.75 -44.37
C CYS A 183 -8.43 -23.82 -43.35
N ASP A 184 -9.69 -23.74 -42.90
CA ASP A 184 -10.33 -24.59 -41.89
C ASP A 184 -9.49 -24.78 -40.60
N HIS A 185 -8.72 -23.77 -40.19
CA HIS A 185 -8.00 -23.76 -38.92
C HIS A 185 -8.64 -22.84 -37.90
N ARG A 186 -9.77 -23.32 -37.39
CA ARG A 186 -10.49 -22.70 -36.28
C ARG A 186 -9.63 -22.62 -35.01
N CYS A 187 -9.47 -21.42 -34.49
CA CYS A 187 -8.96 -21.16 -33.16
C CYS A 187 -10.04 -21.51 -32.12
N HIS A 188 -9.84 -22.60 -31.39
CA HIS A 188 -10.75 -23.05 -30.36
C HIS A 188 -9.99 -23.54 -29.14
N PHE A 189 -10.21 -22.85 -28.02
CA PHE A 189 -9.77 -23.21 -26.69
C PHE A 189 -11.02 -23.56 -25.85
N GLY A 190 -10.88 -24.41 -24.83
CA GLY A 190 -11.95 -24.70 -23.89
C GLY A 190 -12.28 -23.46 -23.06
N ASN A 191 -13.55 -23.06 -23.06
CA ASN A 191 -14.12 -21.97 -22.24
C ASN A 191 -13.27 -20.69 -22.20
N ALA A 192 -12.69 -20.29 -23.32
CA ALA A 192 -11.81 -19.12 -23.44
C ALA A 192 -12.02 -18.40 -24.78
N SER A 193 -11.72 -17.10 -24.79
CA SER A 193 -11.68 -16.30 -26.02
C SER A 193 -10.60 -16.84 -26.97
N ALA A 194 -10.78 -16.60 -28.27
CA ALA A 194 -9.80 -16.96 -29.28
C ALA A 194 -9.71 -15.84 -30.33
N GLU A 195 -8.53 -15.25 -30.50
CA GLU A 195 -8.23 -14.29 -31.58
C GLU A 195 -7.28 -14.93 -32.59
N CYS A 196 -7.50 -14.67 -33.89
CA CYS A 196 -6.47 -14.93 -34.89
C CYS A 196 -5.66 -13.65 -35.11
N ARG A 197 -4.33 -13.74 -35.01
CA ARG A 197 -3.46 -12.58 -35.15
C ARG A 197 -2.16 -12.93 -35.85
N ALA A 198 -1.99 -12.39 -37.06
CA ALA A 198 -0.89 -12.69 -37.97
C ALA A 198 -0.74 -14.19 -38.28
N GLY A 199 -1.87 -14.88 -38.49
CA GLY A 199 -1.91 -16.31 -38.82
C GLY A 199 -1.51 -17.24 -37.69
N ARG A 200 -1.82 -16.83 -36.44
CA ARG A 200 -1.67 -17.63 -35.22
C ARG A 200 -2.87 -17.40 -34.31
N CYS A 201 -3.39 -18.47 -33.73
CA CYS A 201 -4.32 -18.37 -32.61
C CYS A 201 -3.56 -17.82 -31.39
N LEU A 202 -3.99 -16.67 -30.89
CA LEU A 202 -3.35 -15.88 -29.84
C LEU A 202 -4.42 -15.21 -28.96
N ASP A 203 -3.95 -14.50 -27.92
CA ASP A 203 -4.77 -13.64 -27.05
C ASP A 203 -6.05 -14.34 -26.51
N TRP A 204 -5.86 -15.56 -25.97
CA TRP A 204 -6.88 -16.26 -25.22
C TRP A 204 -6.96 -15.79 -23.77
N ALA A 205 -8.18 -15.67 -23.25
CA ALA A 205 -8.48 -15.36 -21.86
C ALA A 205 -9.74 -16.13 -21.46
N CYS A 206 -9.78 -16.65 -20.24
CA CYS A 206 -10.90 -17.48 -19.80
C CYS A 206 -12.24 -16.73 -19.81
N GLU A 207 -13.31 -17.44 -20.15
CA GLU A 207 -14.67 -16.96 -19.95
C GLU A 207 -14.96 -16.80 -18.45
N PRO A 208 -15.79 -15.82 -18.02
CA PRO A 208 -16.02 -15.56 -16.60
C PRO A 208 -16.56 -16.80 -15.85
N GLY A 209 -15.78 -17.28 -14.86
CA GLY A 209 -16.07 -18.51 -14.11
C GLY A 209 -15.25 -19.73 -14.57
N TRP A 210 -14.29 -19.54 -15.48
CA TRP A 210 -13.31 -20.55 -15.87
C TRP A 210 -11.88 -20.05 -15.63
N PHE A 211 -10.98 -21.00 -15.42
CA PHE A 211 -9.56 -20.83 -15.15
C PHE A 211 -8.79 -21.91 -15.94
N ASP A 212 -7.55 -21.61 -16.32
CA ASP A 212 -6.58 -22.62 -16.76
C ASP A 212 -5.76 -23.02 -15.52
N ALA A 213 -5.96 -24.26 -15.05
CA ALA A 213 -5.31 -24.77 -13.83
C ALA A 213 -3.97 -25.46 -14.11
N ASN A 214 -3.62 -25.73 -15.38
CA ASN A 214 -2.48 -26.57 -15.74
C ASN A 214 -1.38 -25.85 -16.56
N GLY A 215 -1.72 -24.74 -17.22
CA GLY A 215 -0.82 -23.90 -18.01
C GLY A 215 -0.69 -24.31 -19.48
N ASP A 216 -1.48 -25.28 -19.98
CA ASP A 216 -1.44 -25.74 -21.37
C ASP A 216 -2.50 -25.04 -22.24
N PRO A 217 -2.10 -24.16 -23.16
CA PRO A 217 -3.04 -23.52 -24.09
C PRO A 217 -3.64 -24.49 -25.14
N ALA A 218 -3.43 -25.80 -25.04
CA ALA A 218 -3.97 -26.81 -25.94
C ALA A 218 -5.40 -27.27 -25.59
N ASP A 219 -5.77 -27.34 -24.31
CA ASP A 219 -7.16 -27.58 -23.89
C ASP A 219 -7.85 -26.33 -23.32
N GLY A 220 -7.09 -25.36 -22.79
CA GLY A 220 -7.58 -24.02 -22.44
C GLY A 220 -8.04 -23.91 -21.00
N CYS A 221 -9.11 -23.16 -20.74
CA CYS A 221 -9.63 -22.99 -19.39
C CYS A 221 -10.55 -24.16 -19.02
N GLU A 222 -9.95 -25.24 -18.52
CA GLU A 222 -10.63 -26.49 -18.22
C GLU A 222 -11.35 -26.48 -16.87
N TYR A 223 -10.93 -25.59 -15.96
CA TYR A 223 -11.39 -25.57 -14.58
C TYR A 223 -12.50 -24.54 -14.32
N GLY A 224 -13.71 -25.04 -14.06
CA GLY A 224 -14.89 -24.22 -13.78
C GLY A 224 -15.05 -23.94 -12.29
N CYS A 225 -14.66 -22.73 -11.85
CA CYS A 225 -14.56 -22.35 -10.45
C CYS A 225 -15.18 -20.95 -10.20
N THR A 226 -15.42 -20.58 -8.94
CA THR A 226 -15.97 -19.27 -8.57
C THR A 226 -15.24 -18.73 -7.36
N ALA A 227 -14.15 -18.00 -7.62
CA ALA A 227 -13.26 -17.47 -6.59
C ALA A 227 -14.04 -16.71 -5.51
N THR A 228 -13.79 -17.09 -4.26
CA THR A 228 -14.45 -16.57 -3.07
C THR A 228 -13.49 -15.73 -2.24
N LEU A 229 -14.05 -14.78 -1.48
CA LEU A 229 -13.32 -13.92 -0.52
C LEU A 229 -12.15 -13.08 -1.08
N GLY A 230 -11.91 -13.10 -2.39
CA GLY A 230 -10.85 -12.37 -3.08
C GLY A 230 -9.68 -13.25 -3.56
N GLY A 231 -9.81 -14.58 -3.52
CA GLY A 231 -8.71 -15.50 -3.79
C GLY A 231 -7.80 -15.66 -2.59
N ALA A 232 -8.36 -16.22 -1.52
CA ALA A 232 -7.65 -16.54 -0.29
C ALA A 232 -8.34 -17.74 0.37
N GLU A 233 -7.60 -18.85 0.49
CA GLU A 233 -8.13 -20.12 0.98
C GLU A 233 -8.72 -20.05 2.39
N LEU A 234 -9.77 -20.85 2.56
CA LEU A 234 -10.33 -21.27 3.84
C LEU A 234 -10.24 -22.78 3.97
N CYS A 235 -10.32 -23.25 5.21
CA CYS A 235 -10.54 -24.66 5.49
C CYS A 235 -12.04 -24.98 5.45
N ASP A 236 -12.65 -24.98 4.26
CA ASP A 236 -14.07 -25.28 4.06
C ASP A 236 -14.37 -26.29 2.93
N GLY A 237 -13.33 -26.82 2.27
CA GLY A 237 -13.44 -27.79 1.18
C GLY A 237 -13.89 -27.17 -0.15
N VAL A 238 -13.74 -25.86 -0.31
CA VAL A 238 -13.94 -25.14 -1.57
C VAL A 238 -12.62 -24.45 -1.92
N ASP A 239 -12.12 -24.72 -3.12
CA ASP A 239 -11.06 -23.93 -3.76
C ASP A 239 -11.54 -22.47 -3.90
N ASN A 240 -10.93 -21.54 -3.16
CA ASN A 240 -11.34 -20.14 -3.08
C ASN A 240 -10.55 -19.22 -4.02
N ASP A 241 -9.34 -19.57 -4.44
CA ASP A 241 -8.53 -18.78 -5.39
C ASP A 241 -8.53 -19.29 -6.84
N CYS A 242 -8.98 -20.52 -7.04
CA CYS A 242 -9.14 -21.25 -8.29
C CYS A 242 -7.85 -21.76 -8.96
N ASP A 243 -6.78 -22.07 -8.20
CA ASP A 243 -5.58 -22.73 -8.73
C ASP A 243 -5.75 -24.23 -9.08
N GLY A 244 -6.84 -24.87 -8.62
CA GLY A 244 -7.15 -26.28 -8.88
C GLY A 244 -6.72 -27.25 -7.77
N LEU A 245 -6.16 -26.74 -6.67
CA LEU A 245 -6.02 -27.45 -5.39
C LEU A 245 -7.27 -27.20 -4.52
N THR A 246 -7.18 -27.34 -3.19
CA THR A 246 -8.28 -27.12 -2.22
C THR A 246 -7.71 -27.13 -0.80
N ASP A 247 -8.03 -26.13 0.02
CA ASP A 247 -7.60 -25.98 1.42
C ASP A 247 -6.05 -25.87 1.61
N GLU A 248 -5.27 -25.55 0.57
CA GLU A 248 -3.80 -25.43 0.65
C GLU A 248 -3.31 -24.06 1.15
N ALA A 249 -1.99 -23.91 1.31
CA ALA A 249 -1.32 -22.76 1.93
C ALA A 249 -1.72 -22.39 3.38
N LEU A 250 -2.75 -23.04 3.97
CA LEU A 250 -3.25 -22.83 5.34
C LEU A 250 -2.26 -23.17 6.47
N GLY A 251 -1.10 -23.72 6.13
CA GLY A 251 0.03 -23.97 7.03
C GLY A 251 -0.24 -25.00 8.13
N THR A 252 0.63 -25.02 9.15
CA THR A 252 0.57 -25.99 10.26
C THR A 252 0.17 -25.33 11.57
N THR A 253 -0.75 -25.95 12.30
CA THR A 253 -1.06 -25.61 13.68
C THR A 253 -0.13 -26.36 14.64
N THR A 254 0.63 -25.62 15.44
CA THR A 254 1.51 -26.17 16.49
C THR A 254 0.90 -25.97 17.87
N CYS A 255 1.14 -26.92 18.78
CA CYS A 255 0.59 -26.89 20.14
C CYS A 255 1.49 -27.63 21.13
N GLY A 256 1.34 -27.32 22.42
CA GLY A 256 2.20 -27.84 23.48
C GLY A 256 3.55 -27.12 23.56
N VAL A 257 4.24 -27.30 24.70
CA VAL A 257 5.58 -26.79 24.97
C VAL A 257 6.52 -28.00 25.15
N GLY A 258 7.84 -27.78 25.05
CA GLY A 258 8.83 -28.82 25.34
C GLY A 258 8.70 -30.11 24.54
N ALA A 259 8.93 -31.24 25.21
CA ALA A 259 8.72 -32.59 24.70
C ALA A 259 7.26 -32.88 24.32
N CYS A 260 6.30 -32.07 24.79
CA CYS A 260 4.89 -32.14 24.41
C CYS A 260 4.57 -31.36 23.13
N GLN A 261 5.51 -30.62 22.53
CA GLN A 261 5.23 -29.88 21.29
C GLN A 261 4.83 -30.83 20.15
N ARG A 262 3.67 -30.60 19.54
CA ARG A 262 3.15 -31.31 18.36
C ARG A 262 2.82 -30.31 17.26
N ALA A 263 2.74 -30.82 16.05
CA ALA A 263 2.34 -30.09 14.86
C ALA A 263 1.37 -30.95 14.05
N VAL A 264 0.33 -30.33 13.51
CA VAL A 264 -0.60 -30.89 12.53
C VAL A 264 -0.79 -29.87 11.40
N GLU A 265 -1.15 -30.30 10.20
CA GLU A 265 -1.65 -29.37 9.18
C GLU A 265 -2.91 -28.67 9.73
N SER A 266 -3.02 -27.34 9.55
CA SER A 266 -4.14 -26.56 10.11
C SER A 266 -5.49 -27.00 9.54
N CYS A 267 -5.49 -27.47 8.29
CA CYS A 267 -6.63 -28.08 7.63
C CYS A 267 -6.28 -29.49 7.14
N ALA A 268 -7.26 -30.38 7.13
CA ALA A 268 -7.19 -31.61 6.35
C ALA A 268 -8.60 -31.98 5.87
N SER A 269 -8.81 -31.96 4.54
CA SER A 269 -10.07 -32.33 3.89
C SER A 269 -11.28 -31.50 4.35
N GLY A 270 -11.21 -30.18 4.21
CA GLY A 270 -12.30 -29.24 4.55
C GLY A 270 -12.64 -29.18 6.04
N ALA A 271 -11.70 -29.54 6.92
CA ALA A 271 -11.90 -29.54 8.37
C ALA A 271 -10.67 -29.05 9.13
N LEU A 272 -10.88 -28.03 9.99
CA LEU A 272 -9.83 -27.49 10.86
C LEU A 272 -9.38 -28.55 11.86
N GLN A 273 -8.08 -28.80 11.93
CA GLN A 273 -7.53 -29.84 12.78
C GLN A 273 -7.31 -29.35 14.21
N ALA A 274 -7.73 -30.15 15.19
CA ALA A 274 -7.39 -29.94 16.59
C ALA A 274 -5.99 -30.49 16.87
N CYS A 275 -5.04 -29.62 17.19
CA CYS A 275 -3.74 -30.03 17.69
C CYS A 275 -3.86 -30.38 19.19
N GLU A 276 -3.69 -31.66 19.54
CA GLU A 276 -3.53 -32.10 20.93
C GLU A 276 -2.04 -32.17 21.29
N PRO A 277 -1.60 -31.51 22.38
CA PRO A 277 -0.24 -31.64 22.89
C PRO A 277 0.13 -33.08 23.25
N GLY A 278 1.42 -33.38 23.31
CA GLY A 278 1.92 -34.60 23.94
C GLY A 278 1.48 -34.70 25.40
N ALA A 279 1.36 -35.94 25.89
CA ALA A 279 1.16 -36.17 27.32
C ALA A 279 2.46 -35.84 28.08
N PRO A 280 2.41 -35.06 29.18
CA PRO A 280 3.58 -34.71 29.95
C PRO A 280 4.15 -35.92 30.69
N ALA A 281 5.47 -35.91 30.88
CA ALA A 281 6.20 -36.84 31.72
C ALA A 281 6.35 -36.25 33.13
N ALA A 282 7.45 -36.60 33.81
CA ALA A 282 7.94 -35.86 34.97
C ALA A 282 9.39 -35.48 34.65
N GLU A 283 9.84 -34.34 35.19
CA GLU A 283 11.17 -33.80 34.88
C GLU A 283 12.32 -34.79 35.09
N VAL A 284 13.31 -34.66 34.21
CA VAL A 284 14.58 -35.37 34.22
C VAL A 284 15.66 -34.37 33.84
N CYS A 285 16.81 -34.44 34.51
CA CYS A 285 17.95 -33.58 34.20
C CYS A 285 18.60 -33.96 32.85
N ASP A 286 18.02 -33.48 31.75
CA ASP A 286 18.52 -33.69 30.39
C ASP A 286 18.41 -32.47 29.46
N GLY A 287 17.93 -31.32 29.96
CA GLY A 287 17.84 -30.07 29.22
C GLY A 287 16.63 -30.00 28.30
N VAL A 288 15.60 -30.81 28.57
CA VAL A 288 14.32 -30.80 27.87
C VAL A 288 13.20 -30.56 28.89
N ASP A 289 12.29 -29.66 28.55
CA ASP A 289 10.99 -29.50 29.19
C ASP A 289 10.16 -30.80 28.98
N ASN A 290 10.15 -31.69 29.97
CA ASN A 290 9.54 -33.03 29.92
C ASN A 290 8.12 -33.05 30.53
N ASP A 291 7.88 -32.21 31.53
CA ASP A 291 6.62 -31.94 32.25
C ASP A 291 5.71 -30.95 31.49
N CYS A 292 6.29 -30.12 30.61
CA CYS A 292 5.60 -29.27 29.64
C CYS A 292 4.86 -28.06 30.24
N ASP A 293 5.28 -27.58 31.43
CA ASP A 293 4.84 -26.29 32.00
C ASP A 293 5.48 -25.07 31.32
N GLY A 294 6.59 -25.27 30.59
CA GLY A 294 7.32 -24.24 29.86
C GLY A 294 8.60 -23.74 30.55
N GLN A 295 9.01 -24.36 31.66
CA GLN A 295 10.35 -24.27 32.23
C GLN A 295 11.24 -25.40 31.65
N THR A 296 12.34 -25.78 32.31
CA THR A 296 13.24 -26.87 31.88
C THR A 296 14.12 -27.30 33.06
N ASP A 297 14.21 -28.60 33.34
CA ASP A 297 14.95 -29.20 34.47
C ASP A 297 14.48 -28.74 35.88
N GLU A 298 13.28 -28.15 36.02
CA GLU A 298 12.77 -27.62 37.29
C GLU A 298 12.21 -28.71 38.23
N ALA A 299 11.87 -28.32 39.46
CA ALA A 299 11.40 -29.20 40.54
C ALA A 299 12.33 -30.38 40.94
N LEU A 300 13.45 -30.60 40.25
CA LEU A 300 14.44 -31.66 40.52
C LEU A 300 15.16 -31.51 41.87
N GLY A 301 15.06 -30.33 42.51
CA GLY A 301 15.47 -30.09 43.88
C GLY A 301 16.98 -29.98 44.10
N THR A 302 17.38 -29.74 45.35
CA THR A 302 18.76 -29.43 45.72
C THR A 302 19.51 -30.61 46.35
N THR A 303 20.83 -30.63 46.15
CA THR A 303 21.77 -31.53 46.80
C THR A 303 22.66 -30.72 47.76
N THR A 304 22.59 -31.04 49.05
CA THR A 304 23.41 -30.41 50.11
C THR A 304 24.51 -31.35 50.59
N CYS A 305 25.72 -30.83 50.81
CA CYS A 305 26.89 -31.56 51.25
C CYS A 305 27.82 -30.69 52.12
N GLY A 306 28.61 -31.31 52.98
CA GLY A 306 29.50 -30.59 53.93
C GLY A 306 28.87 -30.37 55.31
N VAL A 307 29.61 -29.66 56.15
CA VAL A 307 29.29 -29.26 57.53
C VAL A 307 29.78 -27.81 57.70
N GLY A 308 29.20 -27.04 58.61
CA GLY A 308 29.64 -25.66 58.86
C GLY A 308 29.49 -24.73 57.66
N ALA A 309 30.40 -23.77 57.50
CA ALA A 309 30.48 -22.90 56.32
C ALA A 309 30.94 -23.68 55.07
N CYS A 310 31.48 -24.90 55.23
CA CYS A 310 31.68 -25.83 54.12
C CYS A 310 30.38 -26.50 53.65
N GLN A 311 29.23 -26.28 54.31
CA GLN A 311 27.95 -26.74 53.81
C GLN A 311 27.61 -26.00 52.50
N ARG A 312 27.75 -26.72 51.38
CA ARG A 312 27.32 -26.27 50.07
C ARG A 312 25.98 -26.91 49.74
N THR A 313 25.11 -26.12 49.12
CA THR A 313 23.91 -26.60 48.46
C THR A 313 24.02 -26.20 47.01
N VAL A 314 23.82 -27.16 46.11
CA VAL A 314 23.73 -26.93 44.66
C VAL A 314 22.37 -27.41 44.18
N GLU A 315 21.82 -26.80 43.14
CA GLU A 315 20.71 -27.39 42.40
C GLU A 315 21.16 -28.72 41.82
N SER A 316 20.35 -29.77 41.93
CA SER A 316 20.75 -31.12 41.49
C SER A 316 20.85 -31.23 39.97
N CYS A 317 20.22 -30.31 39.25
CA CYS A 317 20.43 -30.06 37.82
C CYS A 317 20.76 -28.59 37.58
N VAL A 318 21.66 -28.32 36.64
CA VAL A 318 21.87 -26.97 36.08
C VAL A 318 22.11 -27.14 34.58
N GLY A 319 21.14 -26.74 33.75
CA GLY A 319 21.23 -26.76 32.29
C GLY A 319 21.48 -28.14 31.70
N GLY A 320 20.60 -29.11 31.99
CA GLY A 320 20.65 -30.49 31.52
C GLY A 320 21.81 -31.33 32.04
N VAL A 321 22.52 -30.85 33.07
CA VAL A 321 23.66 -31.57 33.68
C VAL A 321 23.45 -31.76 35.17
N SER A 322 23.48 -33.02 35.61
CA SER A 322 23.35 -33.39 37.02
C SER A 322 24.57 -32.94 37.80
N GLN A 323 24.40 -32.09 38.81
CA GLN A 323 25.51 -31.50 39.55
C GLN A 323 26.03 -32.44 40.65
N ALA A 324 27.35 -32.43 40.82
CA ALA A 324 28.00 -33.06 41.97
C ALA A 324 28.23 -32.00 43.05
N CYS A 325 27.62 -32.18 44.23
CA CYS A 325 27.93 -31.35 45.39
C CYS A 325 29.31 -31.73 45.95
N GLU A 326 30.32 -30.91 45.68
CA GLU A 326 31.57 -30.91 46.45
C GLU A 326 31.41 -29.95 47.65
N PRO A 327 31.73 -30.38 48.89
CA PRO A 327 31.74 -29.48 50.04
C PRO A 327 32.67 -28.28 49.83
N GLY A 328 32.42 -27.21 50.58
CA GLY A 328 33.34 -26.08 50.65
C GLY A 328 34.74 -26.55 51.05
N LYS A 329 35.76 -25.87 50.54
CA LYS A 329 37.12 -26.04 51.09
C LYS A 329 37.15 -25.35 52.46
N PRO A 330 37.64 -26.03 53.51
CA PRO A 330 37.78 -25.40 54.81
C PRO A 330 38.73 -24.21 54.71
N ALA A 331 38.35 -23.13 55.38
CA ALA A 331 39.13 -21.92 55.53
C ALA A 331 39.95 -22.01 56.83
N ALA A 332 40.20 -20.86 57.46
CA ALA A 332 40.55 -20.75 58.86
C ALA A 332 39.65 -19.64 59.43
N ASP A 333 39.19 -19.79 60.67
CA ASP A 333 38.04 -19.03 61.16
C ASP A 333 38.17 -17.51 61.07
N VAL A 334 37.05 -16.85 60.77
CA VAL A 334 36.78 -15.47 61.15
C VAL A 334 35.71 -15.38 62.24
N CYS A 335 35.67 -14.27 62.98
CA CYS A 335 34.71 -14.08 64.08
C CYS A 335 33.31 -13.69 63.55
N ASP A 336 32.62 -14.60 62.87
CA ASP A 336 31.29 -14.37 62.29
C ASP A 336 30.18 -15.27 62.89
N GLY A 337 30.54 -16.23 63.76
CA GLY A 337 29.62 -17.18 64.35
C GLY A 337 29.41 -18.46 63.53
N GLN A 338 30.29 -18.77 62.58
CA GLN A 338 30.26 -19.99 61.77
C GLN A 338 31.47 -20.92 62.01
N ASP A 339 31.40 -22.08 61.36
CA ASP A 339 32.32 -23.21 61.42
C ASP A 339 33.10 -23.23 60.10
N ASP A 340 34.12 -22.35 60.01
CA ASP A 340 34.81 -21.95 58.78
C ASP A 340 35.94 -22.92 58.38
N ASP A 341 36.64 -23.48 59.36
CA ASP A 341 37.55 -24.61 59.17
C ASP A 341 36.80 -25.96 59.05
N CYS A 342 35.51 -25.97 59.38
CA CYS A 342 34.54 -27.05 59.17
C CYS A 342 34.84 -28.34 59.97
N ASP A 343 35.53 -28.23 61.11
CA ASP A 343 35.73 -29.25 62.15
C ASP A 343 34.40 -29.66 62.83
N GLY A 344 33.44 -28.74 62.95
CA GLY A 344 32.19 -28.90 63.69
C GLY A 344 32.11 -28.07 64.97
N GLN A 345 32.94 -27.03 65.11
CA GLN A 345 32.99 -26.08 66.22
C GLN A 345 32.66 -24.66 65.71
N THR A 346 33.18 -23.56 66.29
CA THR A 346 32.77 -22.18 65.94
C THR A 346 33.72 -21.10 66.54
N ASP A 347 34.21 -20.18 65.70
CA ASP A 347 35.03 -18.99 66.07
C ASP A 347 36.35 -19.27 66.83
N GLU A 348 36.96 -20.47 66.81
CA GLU A 348 38.09 -20.79 67.71
C GLU A 348 39.46 -20.22 67.30
N ASP A 349 39.84 -20.22 66.01
CA ASP A 349 41.23 -19.97 65.58
C ASP A 349 41.47 -18.56 64.99
N VAL A 350 40.53 -17.63 65.21
CA VAL A 350 40.48 -16.30 64.57
C VAL A 350 41.62 -15.36 64.95
N THR A 351 42.25 -14.72 63.95
CA THR A 351 43.06 -13.50 64.14
C THR A 351 42.73 -12.38 63.15
N VAL A 352 42.49 -11.18 63.67
CA VAL A 352 41.79 -10.10 62.94
C VAL A 352 42.65 -9.42 61.85
N VAL A 353 42.23 -9.56 60.59
CA VAL A 353 42.53 -8.65 59.47
C VAL A 353 41.25 -8.48 58.61
N THR A 354 41.02 -7.28 58.09
CA THR A 354 39.83 -6.92 57.29
C THR A 354 40.01 -7.16 55.79
N GLN A 355 38.99 -7.70 55.09
CA GLN A 355 38.81 -7.46 53.66
C GLN A 355 37.35 -7.58 53.18
N ASP A 356 37.04 -6.78 52.15
CA ASP A 356 36.01 -6.89 51.10
C ASP A 356 34.55 -7.22 51.49
N GLY A 357 33.67 -6.24 51.29
CA GLY A 357 32.22 -6.32 51.57
C GLY A 357 31.34 -6.56 50.34
N GLU A 358 30.06 -6.81 50.59
CA GLU A 358 29.06 -7.20 49.59
C GLU A 358 28.57 -6.02 48.73
N SER A 359 28.42 -6.26 47.42
CA SER A 359 28.00 -5.24 46.43
C SER A 359 26.61 -5.53 45.87
N GLN A 360 25.75 -4.51 45.88
CA GLN A 360 24.36 -4.54 45.38
C GLN A 360 24.17 -3.55 44.22
N ARG A 361 23.44 -3.95 43.17
CA ARG A 361 22.90 -3.00 42.18
C ARG A 361 21.71 -2.25 42.74
N VAL A 362 21.65 -0.94 42.48
CA VAL A 362 20.54 -0.09 42.91
C VAL A 362 19.89 0.58 41.71
N ASP A 363 18.57 0.52 41.65
CA ASP A 363 17.78 1.11 40.57
C ASP A 363 17.43 2.57 40.90
N PRO A 364 17.40 3.45 39.89
CA PRO A 364 17.06 4.86 40.08
C PRO A 364 15.57 5.05 40.33
N ILE A 365 15.23 6.02 41.16
CA ILE A 365 13.84 6.36 41.50
C ILE A 365 13.23 7.16 40.34
N ILE A 366 12.41 6.49 39.52
CA ILE A 366 11.68 7.07 38.38
C ILE A 366 11.05 8.41 38.76
N ARG A 367 11.40 9.47 38.01
CA ARG A 367 10.83 10.79 38.24
C ARG A 367 9.46 10.92 37.55
N PRO A 368 8.47 11.60 38.17
CA PRO A 368 7.29 12.05 37.43
C PRO A 368 7.73 12.96 36.26
N ILE A 369 6.96 13.00 35.19
CA ILE A 369 7.34 13.74 33.96
C ILE A 369 6.29 14.79 33.62
N ASP A 370 6.71 16.04 33.41
CA ASP A 370 5.86 17.09 32.81
C ASP A 370 6.35 17.37 31.39
N ILE A 371 5.50 17.07 30.41
CA ILE A 371 5.79 17.10 28.97
C ILE A 371 5.10 18.33 28.35
N LEU A 372 5.88 19.30 27.89
CA LEU A 372 5.44 20.49 27.19
C LEU A 372 5.42 20.23 25.68
N LEU A 373 4.26 19.92 25.13
CA LEU A 373 4.04 19.72 23.69
C LEU A 373 3.71 21.07 23.04
N VAL A 374 4.55 21.51 22.10
CA VAL A 374 4.46 22.81 21.45
C VAL A 374 4.27 22.60 19.95
N VAL A 375 3.17 23.09 19.37
CA VAL A 375 2.79 22.80 17.98
C VAL A 375 2.42 24.10 17.26
N ALA A 376 3.11 24.38 16.16
CA ALA A 376 2.94 25.62 15.40
C ALA A 376 1.57 25.69 14.68
N ASN A 377 0.92 26.86 14.74
CA ASN A 377 -0.42 27.13 14.25
C ASN A 377 -0.41 27.92 12.93
N ASN A 378 0.38 27.46 11.96
CA ASN A 378 0.63 28.18 10.71
C ASN A 378 0.03 27.49 9.47
N GLY A 379 0.06 28.20 8.33
CA GLY A 379 -0.62 27.83 7.10
C GLY A 379 -0.27 26.47 6.48
N THR A 380 0.88 25.91 6.84
CA THR A 380 1.49 24.73 6.21
C THR A 380 1.57 23.51 7.15
N MET A 381 0.87 23.58 8.29
CA MET A 381 0.86 22.56 9.36
C MET A 381 -0.47 21.76 9.47
N ASN A 382 -1.36 21.75 8.46
CA ASN A 382 -2.68 21.09 8.63
C ASN A 382 -2.55 19.57 8.78
N GLU A 383 -1.72 18.98 7.95
CA GLU A 383 -1.42 17.56 7.87
C GLU A 383 -0.69 17.10 9.14
N GLU A 384 0.32 17.87 9.57
CA GLU A 384 1.06 17.70 10.82
C GLU A 384 0.16 17.77 12.06
N ILE A 385 -0.70 18.80 12.18
CA ILE A 385 -1.61 18.96 13.31
C ILE A 385 -2.54 17.75 13.43
N ARG A 386 -3.11 17.28 12.31
CA ARG A 386 -3.96 16.07 12.31
C ARG A 386 -3.19 14.83 12.74
N ALA A 387 -1.97 14.65 12.24
CA ALA A 387 -1.12 13.54 12.64
C ALA A 387 -0.79 13.58 14.15
N VAL A 388 -0.72 14.76 14.79
CA VAL A 388 -0.65 14.90 16.24
C VAL A 388 -1.96 14.50 16.93
N GLU A 389 -3.11 14.99 16.45
CA GLU A 389 -4.44 14.66 17.02
C GLU A 389 -4.73 13.14 16.99
N GLU A 390 -4.37 12.49 15.88
CA GLU A 390 -4.56 11.06 15.66
C GLU A 390 -3.64 10.21 16.56
N ASN A 391 -2.39 10.61 16.77
CA ASN A 391 -1.38 9.79 17.42
C ASN A 391 -1.10 10.09 18.90
N ILE A 392 -1.35 11.31 19.41
CA ILE A 392 -0.96 11.67 20.78
C ILE A 392 -1.69 10.83 21.86
N ASN A 393 -2.90 10.35 21.56
CA ASN A 393 -3.63 9.44 22.43
C ASN A 393 -3.14 7.99 22.28
N ALA A 394 -3.12 7.46 21.04
CA ALA A 394 -2.89 6.04 20.77
C ALA A 394 -1.41 5.62 20.78
N SER A 395 -0.54 6.47 20.25
CA SER A 395 0.86 6.16 19.92
C SER A 395 1.86 6.87 20.84
N PHE A 396 1.37 7.64 21.82
CA PHE A 396 2.18 8.36 22.81
C PHE A 396 1.69 8.13 24.24
N ALA A 397 0.54 8.71 24.63
CA ALA A 397 0.06 8.63 26.01
C ALA A 397 -0.27 7.21 26.46
N ALA A 398 -0.82 6.36 25.57
CA ALA A 398 -1.06 4.96 25.88
C ALA A 398 0.23 4.20 26.25
N ILE A 399 1.39 4.58 25.71
CA ILE A 399 2.69 3.97 26.04
C ILE A 399 3.18 4.47 27.41
N LEU A 400 3.02 5.76 27.69
CA LEU A 400 3.40 6.36 28.98
C LEU A 400 2.53 5.89 30.15
N GLU A 401 1.25 5.55 29.92
CA GLU A 401 0.41 4.92 30.94
C GLU A 401 0.75 3.43 31.10
N GLN A 402 1.11 2.72 30.02
CA GLN A 402 1.54 1.31 30.07
C GLN A 402 2.90 1.10 30.75
N SER A 403 3.82 2.08 30.70
CA SER A 403 5.08 2.04 31.46
C SER A 403 4.91 2.33 32.95
N GLY A 404 3.70 2.71 33.42
CA GLY A 404 3.42 3.00 34.82
C GLY A 404 3.98 4.34 35.33
N ILE A 405 4.50 5.18 34.44
CA ILE A 405 5.12 6.46 34.78
C ILE A 405 4.06 7.50 35.18
N ASP A 406 4.35 8.30 36.21
CA ASP A 406 3.49 9.43 36.58
C ASP A 406 3.70 10.65 35.65
N TYR A 407 3.21 10.53 34.42
CA TYR A 407 3.32 11.57 33.39
C TYR A 407 2.18 12.60 33.44
N ARG A 408 2.45 13.76 32.83
CA ARG A 408 1.51 14.87 32.59
C ARG A 408 1.85 15.53 31.26
N VAL A 409 0.84 15.81 30.45
CA VAL A 409 0.98 16.52 29.16
C VAL A 409 0.42 17.93 29.30
N ILE A 410 1.21 18.91 28.86
CA ILE A 410 0.85 20.33 28.81
C ILE A 410 1.03 20.80 27.35
N VAL A 411 -0.06 21.18 26.69
CA VAL A 411 -0.06 21.63 25.29
C VAL A 411 0.01 23.14 25.20
N LEU A 412 0.97 23.68 24.44
CA LEU A 412 1.03 25.07 23.99
C LEU A 412 0.74 25.11 22.49
N SER A 413 -0.52 25.38 22.15
CA SER A 413 -0.99 25.50 20.78
C SER A 413 -2.39 26.11 20.77
N LYS A 414 -2.85 26.67 19.65
CA LYS A 414 -4.18 27.27 19.51
C LYS A 414 -5.26 26.20 19.64
N TYR A 415 -6.23 26.35 20.53
CA TYR A 415 -7.24 25.31 20.76
C TYR A 415 -8.43 25.36 19.78
N GLY A 416 -8.89 24.16 19.39
CA GLY A 416 -10.26 23.89 18.92
C GLY A 416 -10.40 23.79 17.41
N TYR A 417 -11.49 23.16 16.93
CA TYR A 417 -11.68 22.99 15.49
C TYR A 417 -12.04 24.30 14.78
N GLY A 418 -11.31 24.58 13.69
CA GLY A 418 -11.77 25.51 12.68
C GLY A 418 -13.08 25.07 12.04
N GLY A 419 -13.92 26.06 11.67
CA GLY A 419 -14.91 25.84 10.62
C GLY A 419 -14.23 25.56 9.27
N SER A 420 -15.03 25.42 8.20
CA SER A 420 -14.60 24.96 6.86
C SER A 420 -13.57 25.82 6.10
N THR A 421 -12.87 26.74 6.78
CA THR A 421 -11.86 27.66 6.24
C THR A 421 -10.68 27.84 7.22
N GLY A 422 -9.76 26.87 7.26
CA GLY A 422 -8.35 27.06 7.64
C GLY A 422 -8.04 27.79 8.95
N ASN A 423 -8.46 27.26 10.11
CA ASN A 423 -7.79 27.55 11.38
C ASN A 423 -6.88 26.37 11.74
N TYR A 424 -5.58 26.62 11.82
CA TYR A 424 -4.52 25.67 12.15
C TYR A 424 -4.47 25.44 13.67
N ALA A 425 -5.59 25.03 14.25
CA ALA A 425 -5.80 24.88 15.69
C ALA A 425 -5.94 23.41 16.05
N LEU A 426 -5.40 23.05 17.21
CA LEU A 426 -5.22 21.70 17.72
C LEU A 426 -6.35 21.31 18.68
N CYS A 427 -6.88 20.11 18.51
CA CYS A 427 -7.90 19.46 19.32
C CYS A 427 -7.38 18.13 19.87
N ILE A 428 -6.98 18.11 21.15
CA ILE A 428 -6.73 16.83 21.82
C ILE A 428 -8.04 16.33 22.43
N SER A 429 -8.53 15.23 21.89
CA SER A 429 -9.73 14.50 22.32
C SER A 429 -9.44 13.54 23.50
N PRO A 430 -10.46 12.95 24.15
CA PRO A 430 -10.26 11.90 25.13
C PRO A 430 -9.55 10.67 24.52
N PRO A 431 -8.79 9.87 25.29
CA PRO A 431 -8.70 9.89 26.76
C PRO A 431 -7.94 11.06 27.40
N LEU A 432 -6.96 11.68 26.72
CA LEU A 432 -6.19 12.80 27.30
C LEU A 432 -7.07 14.03 27.59
N GLY A 433 -7.69 14.60 26.55
CA GLY A 433 -8.43 15.85 26.64
C GLY A 433 -9.87 15.65 27.09
N GLY A 434 -10.44 16.62 27.81
CA GLY A 434 -11.79 16.52 28.38
C GLY A 434 -12.95 16.85 27.42
N ASN A 435 -12.70 17.11 26.13
CA ASN A 435 -13.73 17.57 25.18
C ASN A 435 -13.73 16.75 23.87
N ALA A 436 -14.60 15.74 23.79
CA ALA A 436 -14.67 14.81 22.64
C ALA A 436 -15.04 15.45 21.29
N SER A 437 -15.68 16.62 21.29
CA SER A 437 -16.09 17.33 20.06
C SER A 437 -15.27 18.59 19.79
N CYS A 438 -14.36 18.95 20.70
CA CYS A 438 -13.66 20.25 20.77
C CYS A 438 -14.54 21.50 20.51
N THR A 439 -15.84 21.39 20.71
CA THR A 439 -16.80 22.47 20.49
C THR A 439 -16.71 23.49 21.61
N GLY A 440 -16.32 24.72 21.28
CA GLY A 440 -16.15 25.83 22.21
C GLY A 440 -14.97 26.72 21.79
N THR A 441 -14.65 27.71 22.61
CA THR A 441 -13.47 28.58 22.41
C THR A 441 -12.32 28.25 23.37
N CYS A 442 -12.50 27.25 24.24
CA CYS A 442 -11.59 26.91 25.33
C CYS A 442 -11.51 25.39 25.53
N PRO A 443 -10.33 24.85 25.87
CA PRO A 443 -10.14 23.43 26.17
C PRO A 443 -10.79 23.02 27.49
N VAL A 444 -10.87 21.71 27.70
CA VAL A 444 -11.24 21.10 28.98
C VAL A 444 -10.05 20.25 29.44
N ASN A 445 -9.40 20.70 30.51
CA ASN A 445 -8.26 20.01 31.11
C ASN A 445 -8.73 18.80 31.94
N THR A 446 -7.83 17.85 32.17
CA THR A 446 -7.99 16.66 33.04
C THR A 446 -6.85 16.63 34.06
N ASP A 447 -6.81 15.61 34.94
CA ASP A 447 -5.76 15.54 35.98
C ASP A 447 -4.33 15.32 35.42
N ARG A 448 -4.24 14.68 34.22
CA ARG A 448 -2.99 14.45 33.47
C ARG A 448 -2.80 15.37 32.26
N PHE A 449 -3.83 16.00 31.71
CA PHE A 449 -3.75 16.79 30.48
C PHE A 449 -4.17 18.25 30.67
N PHE A 450 -3.34 19.19 30.23
CA PHE A 450 -3.61 20.63 30.30
C PHE A 450 -3.32 21.28 28.95
N HIS A 451 -4.14 22.24 28.52
CA HIS A 451 -3.93 22.95 27.25
C HIS A 451 -3.96 24.45 27.48
N TYR A 452 -2.80 25.09 27.30
CA TYR A 452 -2.66 26.54 27.23
C TYR A 452 -2.96 27.00 25.80
N SER A 453 -4.16 27.54 25.56
CA SER A 453 -4.55 28.00 24.22
C SER A 453 -3.85 29.31 23.87
N VAL A 454 -2.84 29.24 23.01
CA VAL A 454 -2.06 30.38 22.48
C VAL A 454 -1.82 30.20 20.98
N ASP A 455 -1.85 31.29 20.22
CA ASP A 455 -1.45 31.27 18.81
C ASP A 455 0.08 31.11 18.73
N ILE A 456 0.57 29.94 18.36
CA ILE A 456 1.99 29.73 18.01
C ILE A 456 2.15 30.10 16.54
N GLY A 457 2.76 31.24 16.25
CA GLY A 457 3.08 31.66 14.89
C GLY A 457 4.18 30.80 14.27
N ALA A 458 4.50 31.05 12.99
CA ALA A 458 5.53 30.30 12.28
C ALA A 458 6.92 30.38 12.95
N HIS A 459 7.26 31.48 13.63
CA HIS A 459 8.64 31.74 14.05
C HIS A 459 8.77 32.20 15.52
N ASP A 460 7.73 32.02 16.35
CA ASP A 460 7.68 32.61 17.70
C ASP A 460 7.60 31.58 18.85
N SER A 461 7.54 30.27 18.58
CA SER A 461 7.28 29.22 19.57
C SER A 461 8.16 29.29 20.83
N LEU A 462 9.49 29.38 20.67
CA LEU A 462 10.41 29.53 21.80
C LEU A 462 10.15 30.80 22.62
N SER A 463 9.71 31.89 21.99
CA SER A 463 9.30 33.09 22.72
C SER A 463 7.92 32.96 23.39
N GLN A 464 6.99 32.22 22.79
CA GLN A 464 5.67 31.93 23.36
C GLN A 464 5.79 31.03 24.59
N ILE A 465 6.63 30.00 24.56
CA ILE A 465 7.01 29.18 25.73
C ILE A 465 7.39 30.09 26.90
N LEU A 466 8.34 31.00 26.68
CA LEU A 466 8.86 31.91 27.70
C LEU A 466 7.84 32.97 28.14
N ALA A 467 7.03 33.52 27.21
CA ALA A 467 6.04 34.55 27.51
C ALA A 467 4.82 34.01 28.27
N THR A 468 4.42 32.77 27.99
CA THR A 468 3.24 32.12 28.59
C THR A 468 3.55 31.41 29.92
N TYR A 469 4.82 31.28 30.31
CA TYR A 469 5.25 30.61 31.55
C TYR A 469 4.49 31.10 32.78
N GLY A 470 4.44 32.43 32.96
CA GLY A 470 3.81 33.10 34.11
C GLY A 470 2.54 33.91 33.79
N ALA A 471 2.10 33.97 32.54
CA ALA A 471 1.03 34.86 32.08
C ALA A 471 -0.33 34.15 32.05
N SER A 472 -1.44 34.87 32.31
CA SER A 472 -2.77 34.28 32.22
C SER A 472 -3.13 33.93 30.77
N ASP A 473 -3.70 32.74 30.57
CA ASP A 473 -4.37 32.37 29.33
C ASP A 473 -5.66 33.18 29.12
N ALA A 474 -6.18 33.14 27.89
CA ALA A 474 -7.43 33.79 27.52
C ALA A 474 -8.70 33.11 28.08
N CYS A 475 -8.61 31.85 28.51
CA CYS A 475 -9.73 31.07 29.03
C CYS A 475 -9.81 31.04 30.57
N GLY A 476 -8.79 31.59 31.26
CA GLY A 476 -8.71 31.60 32.73
C GLY A 476 -8.41 30.23 33.35
N LEU A 477 -7.99 29.25 32.55
CA LEU A 477 -7.60 27.90 32.99
C LEU A 477 -6.18 27.89 33.59
N ALA A 478 -5.35 28.84 33.18
CA ALA A 478 -3.96 29.01 33.53
C ALA A 478 -3.67 30.43 34.08
N PRO A 479 -4.29 30.87 35.21
CA PRO A 479 -4.18 32.24 35.73
C PRO A 479 -2.78 32.70 36.22
N LYS A 480 -1.79 31.80 36.20
CA LYS A 480 -0.37 32.04 36.50
C LYS A 480 0.55 31.46 35.40
N GLY A 481 0.02 31.29 34.19
CA GLY A 481 0.69 30.57 33.12
C GLY A 481 0.72 29.06 33.28
N TRP A 482 1.36 28.39 32.33
CA TRP A 482 1.51 26.93 32.33
C TRP A 482 2.45 26.44 33.43
N ALA A 483 3.30 27.30 34.00
CA ALA A 483 4.18 26.98 35.12
C ALA A 483 3.43 26.42 36.34
N GLN A 484 2.16 26.79 36.55
CA GLN A 484 1.38 26.28 37.68
C GLN A 484 0.97 24.81 37.56
N TRP A 485 1.11 24.22 36.36
CA TRP A 485 0.83 22.81 36.10
C TRP A 485 2.09 21.94 36.20
N LEU A 486 3.27 22.56 36.29
CA LEU A 486 4.53 21.88 36.61
C LEU A 486 4.51 21.38 38.06
N ARG A 487 5.07 20.19 38.27
CA ARG A 487 5.20 19.51 39.56
C ARG A 487 6.65 19.60 40.06
N PRO A 488 6.92 20.02 41.30
CA PRO A 488 8.28 20.06 41.83
C PRO A 488 8.99 18.71 41.72
N GLY A 489 10.26 18.70 41.27
CA GLY A 489 11.08 17.50 41.12
C GLY A 489 10.78 16.64 39.87
N ALA A 490 9.69 16.92 39.14
CA ALA A 490 9.39 16.21 37.90
C ALA A 490 10.38 16.58 36.77
N ALA A 491 10.71 15.61 35.91
CA ALA A 491 11.50 15.84 34.71
C ALA A 491 10.75 16.78 33.75
N ARG A 492 11.49 17.67 33.08
CA ARG A 492 10.96 18.66 32.13
C ARG A 492 11.25 18.19 30.70
N ILE A 493 10.23 17.78 29.95
CA ILE A 493 10.41 17.39 28.55
C ILE A 493 9.72 18.43 27.67
N PHE A 494 10.39 18.91 26.63
CA PHE A 494 9.80 19.71 25.57
C PHE A 494 9.71 18.86 24.31
N ILE A 495 8.61 18.98 23.57
CA ILE A 495 8.43 18.40 22.24
C ILE A 495 7.97 19.53 21.32
N GLU A 496 8.87 20.02 20.47
CA GLU A 496 8.58 21.07 19.49
C GLU A 496 8.19 20.44 18.14
N ILE A 497 7.08 20.89 17.56
CA ILE A 497 6.60 20.47 16.23
C ILE A 497 6.38 21.71 15.36
N SER A 498 7.31 21.98 14.43
CA SER A 498 7.30 23.17 13.55
C SER A 498 8.07 22.97 12.23
N ASP A 499 7.45 23.37 11.12
CA ASP A 499 8.01 23.45 9.75
C ASP A 499 8.85 24.72 9.49
N ASN A 500 9.06 25.53 10.54
CA ASN A 500 9.65 26.86 10.50
C ASN A 500 10.55 27.11 11.73
N GLY A 501 11.70 27.74 11.55
CA GLY A 501 12.66 28.08 12.62
C GLY A 501 12.25 29.31 13.46
N PRO A 502 12.79 29.48 14.68
CA PRO A 502 12.37 30.53 15.63
C PRO A 502 12.96 31.93 15.34
N ASN A 503 13.78 32.05 14.29
CA ASN A 503 14.71 33.16 14.10
C ASN A 503 14.09 34.55 13.85
N THR A 504 12.80 34.64 13.47
CA THR A 504 12.21 35.92 13.01
C THR A 504 10.93 36.34 13.72
N GLY A 505 10.31 35.47 14.53
CA GLY A 505 9.12 35.80 15.33
C GLY A 505 9.47 36.12 16.78
N CYS A 506 10.55 35.56 17.30
CA CYS A 506 10.98 35.75 18.68
C CYS A 506 11.66 37.12 18.95
N ASN A 507 12.42 37.67 18.00
CA ASN A 507 12.91 39.06 17.99
C ASN A 507 13.39 39.50 16.57
N GLU A 508 13.76 40.78 16.41
CA GLU A 508 14.12 41.42 15.12
C GLU A 508 15.48 40.99 14.50
N ASN A 509 16.36 40.31 15.25
CA ASN A 509 17.79 40.14 14.95
C ASN A 509 18.25 38.67 14.83
N GLY A 510 17.35 37.69 14.94
CA GLY A 510 17.70 36.28 15.17
C GLY A 510 17.48 35.87 16.62
N PHE A 511 17.01 34.65 16.87
CA PHE A 511 16.76 34.14 18.22
C PHE A 511 17.29 32.71 18.34
N THR A 512 18.43 32.60 19.02
CA THR A 512 19.23 31.38 19.05
C THR A 512 18.83 30.44 20.19
N ALA A 513 19.37 29.21 20.16
CA ALA A 513 19.33 28.32 21.31
C ALA A 513 19.90 28.99 22.59
N ASP A 514 20.98 29.76 22.48
CA ASP A 514 21.57 30.48 23.62
C ASP A 514 20.63 31.57 24.19
N ASP A 515 19.89 32.29 23.33
CA ASP A 515 18.88 33.27 23.75
C ASP A 515 17.67 32.62 24.45
N PHE A 516 17.26 31.43 24.00
CA PHE A 516 16.22 30.65 24.65
C PHE A 516 16.69 30.15 26.01
N GLU A 517 17.82 29.45 26.07
CA GLU A 517 18.37 28.87 27.30
C GLU A 517 18.66 29.93 28.36
N GLY A 518 19.32 31.03 27.98
CA GLY A 518 19.63 32.14 28.89
C GLY A 518 18.38 32.79 29.50
N ARG A 519 17.25 32.78 28.79
CA ARG A 519 15.95 33.24 29.29
C ARG A 519 15.21 32.16 30.09
N LEU A 520 15.34 30.88 29.72
CA LEU A 520 14.68 29.75 30.40
C LEU A 520 15.24 29.56 31.81
N PHE A 521 16.56 29.50 31.97
CA PHE A 521 17.21 29.38 33.29
C PHE A 521 16.98 30.62 34.17
N ALA A 522 16.84 31.80 33.56
CA ALA A 522 16.47 33.03 34.26
C ALA A 522 14.98 33.07 34.67
N THR A 523 14.15 32.20 34.09
CA THR A 523 12.70 32.10 34.38
C THR A 523 12.43 31.10 35.52
N SER A 524 13.16 29.98 35.59
CA SER A 524 13.10 29.05 36.72
C SER A 524 14.38 28.22 36.86
N LEU A 525 14.80 28.00 38.11
CA LEU A 525 15.89 27.09 38.46
C LEU A 525 15.53 25.62 38.18
N GLU A 526 14.24 25.28 38.03
CA GLU A 526 13.79 23.92 37.70
C GLU A 526 14.21 23.44 36.30
N PHE A 527 14.70 24.32 35.43
CA PHE A 527 15.28 23.95 34.13
C PHE A 527 16.80 23.72 34.21
N GLY A 528 17.43 24.01 35.35
CA GLY A 528 18.88 23.87 35.56
C GLY A 528 19.71 25.04 35.00
N SER A 529 20.80 24.73 34.30
CA SER A 529 21.73 25.71 33.70
C SER A 529 22.39 25.18 32.42
N SER A 530 23.13 26.04 31.71
CA SER A 530 23.83 25.69 30.45
C SER A 530 24.91 24.61 30.58
N THR A 531 25.33 24.30 31.82
CA THR A 531 26.27 23.20 32.14
C THR A 531 25.61 22.02 32.87
N ALA A 532 24.36 22.19 33.30
CA ALA A 532 23.63 21.24 34.13
C ALA A 532 22.12 21.39 33.84
N ARG A 533 21.68 20.95 32.66
CA ARG A 533 20.28 21.04 32.22
C ARG A 533 19.43 20.04 33.01
N ASP A 534 18.27 20.46 33.48
CA ASP A 534 17.23 19.56 34.01
C ASP A 534 15.99 19.58 33.11
N TYR A 535 16.24 19.65 31.79
CA TYR A 535 15.23 19.48 30.76
C TYR A 535 15.76 18.72 29.55
N ARG A 536 14.83 18.11 28.81
CA ARG A 536 15.03 17.41 27.53
C ARG A 536 14.24 18.13 26.45
N PHE A 537 14.71 18.16 25.20
CA PHE A 537 14.09 18.90 24.10
C PHE A 537 14.06 18.07 22.83
N HIS A 538 12.99 17.31 22.62
CA HIS A 538 12.79 16.57 21.36
C HIS A 538 12.24 17.54 20.29
N SER A 539 12.64 17.38 19.04
CA SER A 539 12.16 18.24 17.95
C SER A 539 11.73 17.45 16.72
N ILE A 540 10.52 17.74 16.23
CA ILE A 540 9.94 17.21 15.00
C ILE A 540 9.81 18.40 14.04
N VAL A 541 10.86 18.65 13.26
CA VAL A 541 11.05 19.92 12.54
C VAL A 541 11.47 19.72 11.08
N GLY A 542 11.59 20.81 10.32
CA GLY A 542 11.81 20.82 8.86
C GLY A 542 13.06 20.13 8.28
N LEU A 543 13.82 19.38 9.07
CA LEU A 543 15.03 18.67 8.67
C LEU A 543 14.74 17.48 7.73
N ARG A 544 15.73 17.06 6.92
CA ARG A 544 15.62 16.01 5.90
C ARG A 544 15.10 14.66 6.42
N GLU A 545 14.24 14.02 5.63
CA GLU A 545 13.65 12.69 5.82
C GLU A 545 14.65 11.60 6.22
N ASN A 546 14.13 10.63 6.98
CA ASN A 546 14.82 9.42 7.45
C ASN A 546 14.29 8.16 6.75
N ASP A 547 15.15 7.15 6.70
CA ASP A 547 14.89 5.84 6.10
C ASP A 547 15.45 4.73 7.01
N PRO A 548 14.60 3.95 7.71
CA PRO A 548 13.14 4.12 7.81
C PRO A 548 12.74 5.40 8.57
N ALA A 549 11.49 5.87 8.37
CA ALA A 549 10.97 7.10 8.98
C ALA A 549 10.98 7.10 10.53
N SER A 550 10.94 5.91 11.14
CA SER A 550 11.01 5.71 12.60
C SER A 550 12.42 5.88 13.17
N SER A 551 13.46 6.05 12.35
CA SER A 551 14.81 6.34 12.82
C SER A 551 14.92 7.79 13.31
N ALA A 552 15.58 8.00 14.45
CA ALA A 552 15.92 9.34 14.95
C ALA A 552 17.24 9.86 14.38
N TRP A 553 17.36 11.17 14.21
CA TRP A 553 18.67 11.84 14.20
C TRP A 553 19.18 11.99 15.64
N LEU A 554 19.95 10.98 16.07
CA LEU A 554 20.55 10.89 17.41
C LEU A 554 21.37 12.15 17.78
N PRO A 555 21.56 12.47 19.07
CA PRO A 555 22.25 13.70 19.51
C PRO A 555 23.68 13.86 18.97
N GLU A 556 24.38 12.77 18.71
CA GLU A 556 25.77 12.75 18.25
C GLU A 556 25.91 13.10 16.76
N ALA A 557 24.81 13.06 16.00
CA ALA A 557 24.80 13.45 14.60
C ALA A 557 24.83 14.98 14.44
N PRO A 558 25.47 15.52 13.37
CA PRO A 558 25.53 16.97 13.15
C PRO A 558 24.15 17.60 12.94
N LEU A 559 24.09 18.94 12.98
CA LEU A 559 22.88 19.68 12.60
C LEU A 559 22.59 19.52 11.10
N VAL A 560 21.34 19.24 10.76
CA VAL A 560 20.88 18.93 9.41
C VAL A 560 20.31 20.19 8.77
N ALA A 561 21.13 20.89 7.98
CA ALA A 561 20.71 22.09 7.23
C ALA A 561 19.95 21.78 5.92
N ALA A 562 19.83 20.51 5.55
CA ALA A 562 18.98 20.08 4.44
C ALA A 562 17.52 20.01 4.93
N ARG A 563 16.61 20.71 4.24
CA ARG A 563 15.17 20.63 4.54
C ARG A 563 14.57 19.35 3.96
N CYS A 564 13.51 18.84 4.59
CA CYS A 564 12.67 17.80 3.99
C CYS A 564 11.78 18.35 2.86
N THR A 565 11.20 17.43 2.10
CA THR A 565 10.48 17.68 0.85
C THR A 565 9.07 17.06 0.81
N GLY A 566 8.82 16.01 1.60
CA GLY A 566 7.58 15.22 1.56
C GLY A 566 6.28 16.01 1.69
N ASN A 567 6.21 17.04 2.56
CA ASN A 567 5.04 17.92 2.64
C ASN A 567 5.06 19.01 1.56
N GLY A 568 4.90 18.61 0.29
CA GLY A 568 4.70 19.49 -0.87
C GLY A 568 5.81 20.52 -1.16
N GLY A 569 6.95 20.45 -0.48
CA GLY A 569 8.00 21.47 -0.48
C GLY A 569 7.66 22.74 0.33
N TYR A 570 6.69 22.70 1.24
CA TYR A 570 6.21 23.87 2.00
C TYR A 570 7.08 24.27 3.20
N VAL A 571 7.90 23.35 3.71
CA VAL A 571 8.84 23.59 4.82
C VAL A 571 9.79 24.75 4.50
N GLN A 572 9.77 25.79 5.33
CA GLN A 572 10.56 27.00 5.07
C GLN A 572 11.97 26.91 5.63
N ASP A 573 12.17 26.24 6.76
CA ASP A 573 13.43 26.21 7.50
C ASP A 573 13.67 24.84 8.16
N PRO A 574 14.90 24.31 8.22
CA PRO A 574 15.17 23.00 8.82
C PRO A 574 15.17 23.01 10.36
N GLY A 575 14.93 24.15 11.02
CA GLY A 575 14.79 24.26 12.46
C GLY A 575 16.10 24.10 13.23
N LEU A 576 17.19 24.72 12.76
CA LEU A 576 18.54 24.50 13.29
C LEU A 576 18.65 24.77 14.80
N GLU A 577 17.96 25.78 15.32
CA GLU A 577 17.98 26.13 16.73
C GLU A 577 17.26 25.09 17.61
N TYR A 578 16.20 24.47 17.11
CA TYR A 578 15.52 23.36 17.79
C TYR A 578 16.40 22.08 17.78
N GLN A 579 17.06 21.82 16.65
CA GLN A 579 18.01 20.72 16.55
C GLN A 579 19.20 20.92 17.52
N GLU A 580 19.72 22.14 17.64
CA GLU A 580 20.78 22.52 18.58
C GLU A 580 20.31 22.33 20.04
N LEU A 581 19.09 22.73 20.39
CA LEU A 581 18.50 22.44 21.71
C LEU A 581 18.38 20.92 21.97
N SER A 582 18.02 20.13 20.95
CA SER A 582 17.94 18.67 21.06
C SER A 582 19.31 18.02 21.29
N VAL A 583 20.33 18.43 20.52
CA VAL A 583 21.72 17.97 20.69
C VAL A 583 22.25 18.33 22.09
N ARG A 584 22.05 19.57 22.54
CA ARG A 584 22.44 20.07 23.88
C ARG A 584 21.77 19.35 25.04
N THR A 585 20.61 18.73 24.80
CA THR A 585 19.81 18.02 25.80
C THR A 585 19.83 16.51 25.63
N SER A 586 20.62 15.95 24.70
CA SER A 586 20.68 14.51 24.41
C SER A 586 19.34 13.90 23.96
N SER A 587 18.49 14.70 23.30
CA SER A 587 17.12 14.32 22.88
C SER A 587 17.01 14.08 21.38
N LEU A 588 15.94 13.40 20.96
CA LEU A 588 15.75 12.94 19.59
C LEU A 588 15.27 14.04 18.64
N ARG A 589 15.65 13.91 17.37
CA ARG A 589 15.26 14.81 16.28
C ARG A 589 14.64 14.03 15.13
N TYR A 590 13.50 14.49 14.63
CA TYR A 590 12.74 13.84 13.56
C TYR A 590 12.32 14.83 12.45
N PRO A 591 12.16 14.35 11.20
CA PRO A 591 11.72 15.14 10.07
C PRO A 591 10.19 15.30 10.04
N ILE A 592 9.71 16.55 10.12
CA ILE A 592 8.28 16.86 10.17
C ILE A 592 7.50 16.40 8.92
N CYS A 593 8.14 16.38 7.75
CA CYS A 593 7.52 15.91 6.50
C CYS A 593 7.12 14.42 6.51
N GLN A 594 7.51 13.64 7.53
CA GLN A 594 7.12 12.24 7.71
C GLN A 594 5.92 12.10 8.66
N TYR A 595 4.97 13.06 8.64
CA TYR A 595 3.74 13.07 9.43
C TYR A 595 2.90 11.79 9.28
N GLN A 596 2.99 11.11 8.13
CA GLN A 596 2.35 9.81 7.87
C GLN A 596 2.92 8.66 8.70
N SER A 597 4.02 8.88 9.43
CA SER A 597 4.67 7.95 10.34
C SER A 597 4.77 8.49 11.77
N PHE A 598 3.90 9.44 12.14
CA PHE A 598 3.84 9.96 13.51
C PHE A 598 3.43 8.89 14.53
N ASP A 599 2.79 7.79 14.12
CA ASP A 599 2.57 6.61 14.95
C ASP A 599 3.90 6.02 15.47
N ALA A 600 4.84 5.75 14.57
CA ALA A 600 6.15 5.22 14.90
C ALA A 600 7.05 6.28 15.56
N ILE A 601 6.99 7.53 15.11
CA ILE A 601 7.80 8.62 15.68
C ILE A 601 7.36 8.93 17.12
N PHE A 602 6.05 9.04 17.41
CA PHE A 602 5.58 9.19 18.80
C PHE A 602 5.88 7.95 19.63
N THR A 603 5.84 6.75 19.05
CA THR A 603 6.23 5.51 19.75
C THR A 603 7.68 5.55 20.24
N GLU A 604 8.63 5.95 19.38
CA GLU A 604 10.04 6.05 19.77
C GLU A 604 10.34 7.26 20.68
N VAL A 605 9.65 8.39 20.51
CA VAL A 605 9.77 9.53 21.46
C VAL A 605 9.19 9.15 22.83
N ALA A 606 8.08 8.40 22.90
CA ALA A 606 7.54 7.90 24.17
C ALA A 606 8.52 6.95 24.86
N LYS A 607 9.14 6.01 24.13
CA LYS A 607 10.19 5.12 24.66
C LYS A 607 11.42 5.90 25.16
N ALA A 608 11.86 6.94 24.43
CA ALA A 608 12.94 7.79 24.88
C ALA A 608 12.59 8.51 26.20
N ILE A 609 11.35 9.00 26.32
CA ILE A 609 10.84 9.67 27.53
C ILE A 609 10.72 8.70 28.72
N VAL A 610 10.42 7.41 28.49
CA VAL A 610 10.49 6.37 29.53
C VAL A 610 11.92 6.31 30.10
N VAL A 611 12.92 6.13 29.24
CA VAL A 611 14.33 6.08 29.67
C VAL A 611 14.77 7.40 30.32
N GLU A 612 14.40 8.56 29.77
CA GLU A 612 14.72 9.88 30.34
C GLU A 612 14.17 10.09 31.77
N SER A 613 13.11 9.37 32.14
CA SER A 613 12.50 9.39 33.50
C SER A 613 13.29 8.59 34.53
N GLU A 614 13.96 7.52 34.09
CA GLU A 614 14.84 6.65 34.89
C GLU A 614 16.17 7.35 35.21
N ILE A 615 16.54 8.42 34.50
CA ILE A 615 17.76 9.22 34.75
C ILE A 615 17.56 10.18 35.95
N SER A 616 17.21 9.58 37.09
CA SER A 616 17.09 10.22 38.40
C SER A 616 18.44 10.25 39.12
N CYS A 617 18.67 11.28 39.93
CA CYS A 617 19.86 11.37 40.79
C CYS A 617 19.61 10.83 42.21
N GLU A 618 18.50 10.10 42.37
CA GLU A 618 18.08 9.44 43.59
C GLU A 618 17.92 7.94 43.30
N PHE A 619 18.47 7.09 44.16
CA PHE A 619 18.39 5.62 44.05
C PHE A 619 17.80 5.04 45.33
N SER A 620 16.96 4.01 45.20
CA SER A 620 16.35 3.31 46.33
C SER A 620 17.13 2.06 46.70
N VAL A 621 17.56 1.95 47.96
CA VAL A 621 18.17 0.73 48.51
C VAL A 621 17.08 -0.15 49.11
N THR A 622 16.92 -1.37 48.60
CA THR A 622 15.85 -2.30 49.03
C THR A 622 16.12 -2.97 50.38
N ALA A 623 17.39 -3.19 50.74
CA ALA A 623 17.82 -3.70 52.05
C ALA A 623 19.26 -3.26 52.36
N VAL A 624 19.64 -3.21 53.63
CA VAL A 624 21.02 -2.99 54.09
C VAL A 624 21.51 -4.29 54.74
N PRO A 625 22.65 -4.88 54.32
CA PRO A 625 23.11 -6.17 54.87
C PRO A 625 23.63 -6.09 56.32
N GLY A 626 23.05 -6.89 57.21
CA GLY A 626 23.57 -7.15 58.57
C GLY A 626 23.73 -5.90 59.45
N ASP A 627 24.84 -5.85 60.19
CA ASP A 627 25.24 -4.72 61.06
C ASP A 627 25.81 -3.50 60.28
N SER A 628 25.60 -3.41 58.97
CA SER A 628 26.10 -2.29 58.14
C SER A 628 25.31 -0.99 58.36
N SER A 629 25.98 0.16 58.24
CA SER A 629 25.32 1.48 58.13
C SER A 629 25.38 2.00 56.70
N MET A 630 24.34 2.75 56.31
CA MET A 630 24.34 3.57 55.08
C MET A 630 25.49 4.59 55.06
N ASP A 631 25.95 5.06 56.23
CA ASP A 631 27.10 5.97 56.35
C ASP A 631 28.44 5.33 55.94
N ASN A 632 28.50 4.00 55.87
CA ASN A 632 29.70 3.22 55.52
C ASN A 632 29.56 2.60 54.11
N THR A 633 28.81 3.25 53.21
CA THR A 633 28.65 2.84 51.82
C THR A 633 29.70 3.47 50.91
N ALA A 634 30.16 2.68 49.93
CA ALA A 634 30.81 3.18 48.73
C ALA A 634 29.85 3.02 47.54
N LEU A 635 29.84 3.98 46.62
CA LEU A 635 28.98 3.95 45.43
C LEU A 635 29.84 4.08 44.17
N ASP A 636 29.83 3.05 43.33
CA ASP A 636 30.46 3.05 42.01
C ASP A 636 29.41 3.35 40.94
N MET A 637 29.73 4.25 40.00
CA MET A 637 29.03 4.35 38.72
C MET A 637 29.80 3.56 37.66
N VAL A 638 29.10 2.70 36.92
CA VAL A 638 29.65 1.84 35.86
C VAL A 638 29.08 2.26 34.51
N GLY A 639 29.93 2.71 33.59
CA GLY A 639 29.53 3.09 32.23
C GLY A 639 29.48 1.91 31.25
N HIS A 640 29.00 2.18 30.02
CA HIS A 640 28.80 1.17 28.97
C HIS A 640 30.02 0.26 28.71
N ASN A 641 29.77 -1.03 28.40
CA ASN A 641 30.78 -2.06 28.09
C ASN A 641 31.93 -2.20 29.11
N GLY A 642 31.72 -1.84 30.38
CA GLY A 642 32.77 -1.87 31.40
C GLY A 642 33.70 -0.66 31.33
N GLY A 643 33.17 0.50 30.89
CA GLY A 643 33.82 1.79 31.08
C GLY A 643 34.22 2.00 32.55
N GLY A 644 35.39 2.63 32.75
CA GLY A 644 36.07 2.65 34.05
C GLY A 644 35.17 3.13 35.20
N ARG A 645 35.07 2.32 36.26
CA ARG A 645 34.32 2.62 37.48
C ARG A 645 34.67 4.01 38.03
N VAL A 646 33.65 4.83 38.24
CA VAL A 646 33.76 6.12 38.89
C VAL A 646 33.23 5.99 40.31
N ALA A 647 34.15 5.80 41.26
CA ALA A 647 33.84 5.80 42.68
C ALA A 647 33.40 7.19 43.13
N LEU A 648 32.31 7.24 43.90
CA LEU A 648 31.75 8.44 44.51
C LEU A 648 32.03 8.45 46.01
N VAL A 649 32.33 9.63 46.55
CA VAL A 649 32.65 9.84 47.97
C VAL A 649 31.37 10.10 48.77
N HIS A 650 31.12 9.32 49.82
CA HIS A 650 30.03 9.61 50.76
C HIS A 650 30.33 10.91 51.53
N VAL A 651 29.34 11.79 51.63
CA VAL A 651 29.42 13.03 52.44
C VAL A 651 28.22 13.15 53.39
N PRO A 652 28.37 13.83 54.55
CA PRO A 652 27.35 13.78 55.63
C PRO A 652 26.00 14.45 55.34
N GLY A 653 25.81 15.06 54.17
CA GLY A 653 24.61 15.81 53.82
C GLY A 653 24.82 16.78 52.65
N PRO A 654 23.76 17.45 52.17
CA PRO A 654 23.82 18.28 50.95
C PRO A 654 24.76 19.49 51.08
N GLU A 655 24.87 20.09 52.26
CA GLU A 655 25.83 21.17 52.55
C GLU A 655 27.31 20.76 52.47
N ALA A 656 27.61 19.46 52.37
CA ALA A 656 28.97 18.94 52.17
C ALA A 656 29.26 18.50 50.73
N CYS A 657 28.31 18.66 49.80
CA CYS A 657 28.46 18.24 48.40
C CYS A 657 29.52 19.03 47.62
N ALA A 658 30.48 18.32 47.04
CA ALA A 658 31.41 18.85 46.04
C ALA A 658 31.96 17.72 45.14
N GLY A 659 31.90 17.89 43.82
CA GLY A 659 32.45 16.95 42.85
C GLY A 659 31.77 15.58 42.87
N ASN A 660 32.58 14.53 42.70
CA ASN A 660 32.18 13.13 42.64
C ASN A 660 31.78 12.59 44.03
N ALA A 661 30.64 13.07 44.54
CA ALA A 661 30.14 12.77 45.88
C ALA A 661 28.66 12.38 45.89
N PHE A 662 28.22 11.73 46.96
CA PHE A 662 26.84 11.36 47.23
C PHE A 662 26.54 11.42 48.74
N TYR A 663 25.28 11.45 49.12
CA TYR A 663 24.83 11.39 50.53
C TYR A 663 23.59 10.52 50.67
N THR A 664 23.26 10.13 51.90
CA THR A 664 22.19 9.18 52.21
C THR A 664 21.10 9.79 53.09
N GLU A 665 19.84 9.65 52.68
CA GLU A 665 18.66 10.04 53.47
C GLU A 665 17.76 8.81 53.68
N GLY A 666 17.87 8.18 54.85
CA GLY A 666 17.11 6.96 55.16
C GLY A 666 17.50 5.80 54.25
N THR A 667 16.60 5.40 53.34
CA THR A 667 16.83 4.34 52.33
C THR A 667 17.19 4.89 50.95
N THR A 668 17.25 6.21 50.79
CA THR A 668 17.55 6.88 49.51
C THR A 668 19.01 7.33 49.46
N ILE A 669 19.69 6.97 48.39
CA ILE A 669 21.00 7.51 47.98
C ILE A 669 20.74 8.71 47.06
N ARG A 670 21.39 9.85 47.32
CA ARG A 670 21.29 11.08 46.52
C ARG A 670 22.67 11.49 46.00
N LEU A 671 22.80 11.68 44.69
CA LEU A 671 24.03 12.21 44.09
C LEU A 671 24.17 13.72 44.40
N CYS A 672 25.38 14.17 44.69
CA CYS A 672 25.69 15.59 44.72
C CYS A 672 25.60 16.21 43.30
N PRO A 673 25.41 17.54 43.15
CA PRO A 673 25.11 18.15 41.86
C PRO A 673 26.09 17.80 40.72
N ASP A 674 27.39 17.81 40.97
CA ASP A 674 28.40 17.51 39.94
C ASP A 674 28.35 16.02 39.52
N ALA A 675 28.19 15.10 40.49
CA ALA A 675 27.99 13.67 40.23
C ALA A 675 26.66 13.39 39.51
N CYS A 676 25.60 14.12 39.87
CA CYS A 676 24.29 14.07 39.23
C CYS A 676 24.35 14.51 37.76
N VAL A 677 25.16 15.52 37.42
CA VAL A 677 25.42 15.92 36.03
C VAL A 677 26.13 14.81 35.26
N LEU A 678 27.16 14.18 35.83
CA LEU A 678 27.87 13.07 35.19
C LEU A 678 26.97 11.85 34.97
N TRP A 679 26.13 11.49 35.94
CA TRP A 679 25.12 10.45 35.77
C TRP A 679 24.14 10.78 34.64
N ARG A 680 23.66 12.03 34.58
CA ARG A 680 22.70 12.47 33.56
C ARG A 680 23.24 12.57 32.12
N THR A 681 24.55 12.38 31.91
CA THR A 681 25.18 12.35 30.58
C THR A 681 25.50 10.95 30.05
N ASP A 682 25.39 9.88 30.85
CA ASP A 682 25.43 8.48 30.37
C ASP A 682 24.11 7.76 30.73
N PRO A 683 23.09 7.76 29.83
CA PRO A 683 21.82 7.08 30.07
C PRO A 683 21.93 5.55 30.10
N SER A 684 23.13 4.98 29.88
CA SER A 684 23.40 3.54 30.01
C SER A 684 24.18 3.17 31.28
N ALA A 685 24.55 4.16 32.09
CA ALA A 685 25.28 3.95 33.32
C ALA A 685 24.46 3.14 34.34
N LYS A 686 25.16 2.43 35.23
CA LYS A 686 24.55 1.63 36.31
C LYS A 686 25.20 1.95 37.64
N ALA A 687 24.38 2.10 38.68
CA ALA A 687 24.83 2.32 40.04
C ALA A 687 25.04 0.98 40.77
N GLU A 688 26.13 0.90 41.54
CA GLU A 688 26.52 -0.28 42.32
C GLU A 688 27.02 0.17 43.70
N VAL A 689 26.29 -0.20 44.75
CA VAL A 689 26.58 0.15 46.16
C VAL A 689 27.36 -1.00 46.78
N THR A 690 28.43 -0.70 47.50
CA THR A 690 29.16 -1.67 48.33
C THR A 690 29.09 -1.24 49.79
N PHE A 691 28.67 -2.16 50.66
CA PHE A 691 28.54 -1.90 52.11
C PHE A 691 29.83 -2.29 52.85
N THR A 692 30.26 -1.48 53.81
CA THR A 692 31.43 -1.81 54.65
C THR A 692 31.05 -1.90 56.13
N CYS A 693 31.39 -3.02 56.76
CA CYS A 693 31.12 -3.26 58.18
C CYS A 693 32.10 -2.49 59.07
N GLN A 694 31.59 -1.87 60.15
CA GLN A 694 32.40 -1.37 61.25
C GLN A 694 31.87 -1.89 62.58
N ARG A 695 32.64 -2.75 63.26
CA ARG A 695 32.35 -3.13 64.65
C ARG A 695 32.85 -2.02 65.58
N GLN A 696 31.94 -1.29 66.22
CA GLN A 696 32.32 -0.41 67.33
C GLN A 696 32.85 -1.25 68.50
N VAL A 697 34.07 -0.95 68.95
CA VAL A 697 34.67 -1.55 70.15
C VAL A 697 34.35 -0.65 71.37
N PRO A 698 33.74 -1.19 72.44
CA PRO A 698 33.45 -0.44 73.66
C PRO A 698 34.66 -0.26 74.59
#